data_AF-A0A212JKC9-F1
#
_entry.id   AF-A0A212JKC9-F1
#
_cell.length_a   1.000
_cell.length_b   1.000
_cell.length_c   1.000
_cell.angle_alpha   90.00
_cell.angle_beta   90.00
_cell.angle_gamma   90.00
#
_symmetry.space_group_name_H-M   'P 1'
#
loop_
_entity.id
_entity.type
_entity.pdbx_description
1 polymer ?
#
loop_
_entity_poly.entity_id
_entity_poly.type
_entity_poly.pdbx_seq_one_letter_code
_entity_poly.pdbx_strand_id
1 'polypeptide(L)'
;MCFCFAAPASMTAQVTIGSSETPNPGALLDLREDISSNTVTAKKGLALPRVMLTDLKNLYPMFEADGSEYKLKGQQYSKADQDAIHTGLVVYHIDNCSLYGNGAYVWDGEQWRPLKANATLAGLNFNQDYFDLPSGKDARGMTSQDLEIAWQKDPGPSWTLETVSGLDAIPFTGNPLSPSTLVSSPATMELLPDAMTDTEVTATNPWKSKESRLAFTYAECGNDRYVTLNQTNYALKVNDSFDNSFLYNPGYTGTFPVQGNATWKNTLFSTSSMSSVSPSTGGETLKDGTTASIDVAYVVGNSGIRYDTSDITFSDTQAPKRFDDILVRIMNCNTNMYDPPMEDWARVAGFSEADIAEVKADATGNTSKGPTANGTMLHRDQSGNLFLSGRFGYEDAPLNTVERRWMLNNLAATDYAVGNPHLHGRQLMQGDGVNSVYNTAYYHYPERKLSTYTNNPRLGLLYTWDAATGGKGGKNGNTLIKDAEDVNQNPDRVQGICPNGWHLPSDWEWTELEIEYNVNTSKYSSLPDANGTITIGVGGHERGTTHGWAMIDPCPSPGQTLPPNGQSNIISNDPSIAPGMNILLAGMVYNSASNFYGENVYIWTASATNNSSSAVSRGFYYYMGGTDRRYPARSGQYSVRCKKD
;
A
#
# COMPACT_ATOMS: atom_id res chain seq x y z
N MET A 1 -23.12 73.89 44.59
CA MET A 1 -22.41 72.79 43.91
C MET A 1 -21.30 72.35 44.87
N CYS A 2 -21.51 71.27 45.61
CA CYS A 2 -20.55 70.77 46.60
C CYS A 2 -19.77 69.62 45.95
N PHE A 3 -18.48 69.83 45.68
CA PHE A 3 -17.60 68.80 45.11
C PHE A 3 -17.09 67.90 46.25
N CYS A 4 -17.57 66.65 46.30
CA CYS A 4 -16.95 65.59 47.08
C CYS A 4 -15.72 65.07 46.33
N PHE A 5 -14.53 65.23 46.92
CA PHE A 5 -13.34 64.48 46.51
C PHE A 5 -13.39 63.10 47.19
N ALA A 6 -13.60 62.05 46.41
CA ALA A 6 -13.37 60.69 46.85
C ALA A 6 -11.87 60.37 46.68
N ALA A 7 -11.16 60.14 47.79
CA ALA A 7 -9.81 59.59 47.76
C ALA A 7 -9.90 58.06 47.54
N PRO A 8 -9.11 57.46 46.63
CA PRO A 8 -9.04 56.02 46.50
C PRO A 8 -8.29 55.44 47.70
N ALA A 9 -9.00 54.66 48.53
CA ALA A 9 -8.37 53.83 49.56
C ALA A 9 -7.76 52.60 48.87
N SER A 10 -6.45 52.58 48.71
CA SER A 10 -5.72 51.37 48.29
C SER A 10 -5.63 50.39 49.46
N MET A 11 -6.41 49.31 49.42
CA MET A 11 -6.20 48.18 50.32
C MET A 11 -5.04 47.32 49.81
N THR A 12 -3.88 47.41 50.45
CA THR A 12 -2.80 46.43 50.29
C THR A 12 -3.06 45.28 51.25
N ALA A 13 -3.58 44.16 50.75
CA ALA A 13 -4.04 43.03 51.55
C ALA A 13 -2.88 42.08 51.90
N GLN A 14 -2.07 42.44 52.88
CA GLN A 14 -1.35 41.45 53.68
C GLN A 14 -2.27 41.06 54.85
N VAL A 15 -2.34 39.77 55.19
CA VAL A 15 -3.24 39.28 56.25
C VAL A 15 -2.49 38.42 57.24
N THR A 16 -2.67 38.72 58.52
CA THR A 16 -2.28 37.82 59.61
C THR A 16 -3.50 36.98 59.96
N ILE A 17 -3.38 35.65 59.88
CA ILE A 17 -4.41 34.72 60.30
C ILE A 17 -3.98 34.07 61.62
N GLY A 18 -4.81 34.24 62.64
CA GLY A 18 -4.56 33.73 64.00
C GLY A 18 -4.40 34.81 65.07
N SER A 19 -4.20 36.07 64.67
CA SER A 19 -4.13 37.23 65.58
C SER A 19 -4.53 38.52 64.87
N SER A 20 -4.72 39.60 65.63
CA SER A 20 -5.06 40.94 65.12
C SER A 20 -3.83 41.79 64.74
N GLU A 21 -2.65 41.19 64.71
CA GLU A 21 -1.39 41.91 64.53
C GLU A 21 -1.10 42.23 63.05
N THR A 22 -0.31 43.27 62.82
CA THR A 22 0.13 43.61 61.47
C THR A 22 1.04 42.51 60.90
N PRO A 23 0.82 42.06 59.65
CA PRO A 23 1.68 41.05 59.00
C PRO A 23 3.14 41.49 58.95
N ASN A 24 4.06 40.53 59.05
CA ASN A 24 5.47 40.83 58.86
C ASN A 24 5.75 41.39 57.45
N PRO A 25 6.59 42.45 57.32
CA PRO A 25 6.98 42.97 56.02
C PRO A 25 7.57 41.87 55.13
N GLY A 26 7.00 41.68 53.94
CA GLY A 26 7.39 40.63 52.99
C GLY A 26 6.50 39.39 52.99
N ALA A 27 5.59 39.23 53.96
CA ALA A 27 4.60 38.15 53.97
C ALA A 27 3.25 38.64 53.44
N LEU A 28 2.74 38.00 52.37
CA LEU A 28 1.36 38.23 51.92
C LEU A 28 0.33 37.58 52.87
N LEU A 29 0.70 36.43 53.42
CA LEU A 29 -0.05 35.66 54.40
C LEU A 29 0.87 35.31 55.57
N ASP A 30 0.52 35.74 56.78
CA ASP A 30 1.26 35.48 58.01
C ASP A 30 0.40 34.63 58.97
N LEU A 31 0.89 33.47 59.41
CA LEU A 31 0.14 32.55 60.29
C LEU A 31 0.69 32.65 61.72
N ARG A 32 0.01 33.42 62.57
CA ARG A 32 0.54 33.79 63.90
C ARG A 32 -0.56 33.96 64.94
N GLU A 33 -0.42 33.30 66.09
CA GLU A 33 -1.27 33.42 67.30
C GLU A 33 -0.51 34.02 68.51
N ASP A 34 0.83 33.89 68.56
CA ASP A 34 1.66 34.31 69.70
C ASP A 34 2.77 35.28 69.25
N ILE A 35 2.92 36.35 70.04
CA ILE A 35 3.85 37.46 69.82
C ILE A 35 5.05 37.44 70.78
N SER A 36 4.99 36.62 71.82
CA SER A 36 5.93 36.69 72.96
C SER A 36 7.28 36.02 72.69
N SER A 37 7.39 35.19 71.66
CA SER A 37 8.66 34.58 71.25
C SER A 37 8.78 34.48 69.73
N ASN A 38 9.99 34.63 69.21
CA ASN A 38 10.31 34.30 67.81
C ASN A 38 10.51 32.79 67.60
N THR A 39 10.31 31.97 68.63
CA THR A 39 10.56 30.53 68.60
C THR A 39 9.28 29.70 68.41
N VAL A 40 8.14 30.15 68.93
CA VAL A 40 6.82 29.54 68.69
C VAL A 40 5.82 30.66 68.46
N THR A 41 5.37 30.80 67.21
CA THR A 41 4.48 31.89 66.76
C THR A 41 3.02 31.45 66.58
N ALA A 42 2.73 30.15 66.55
CA ALA A 42 1.37 29.60 66.46
C ALA A 42 1.28 28.22 67.14
N LYS A 43 0.09 27.86 67.64
CA LYS A 43 -0.21 26.52 68.20
C LYS A 43 -0.94 25.62 67.19
N LYS A 44 -1.28 26.16 66.01
CA LYS A 44 -1.93 25.47 64.88
C LYS A 44 -1.05 25.57 63.63
N GLY A 45 -1.32 24.73 62.64
CA GLY A 45 -0.59 24.71 61.37
C GLY A 45 -1.49 24.92 60.15
N LEU A 46 -0.86 25.07 58.99
CA LEU A 46 -1.53 25.08 57.69
C LEU A 46 -1.66 23.65 57.16
N ALA A 47 -2.88 23.23 56.86
CA ALA A 47 -3.10 21.96 56.16
C ALA A 47 -2.79 22.15 54.66
N LEU A 48 -1.92 21.30 54.11
CA LEU A 48 -1.62 21.27 52.67
C LEU A 48 -2.68 20.46 51.91
N PRO A 49 -2.94 20.76 50.62
CA PRO A 49 -3.74 19.91 49.75
C PRO A 49 -3.16 18.49 49.71
N ARG A 50 -4.00 17.50 50.02
CA ARG A 50 -3.63 16.09 50.05
C ARG A 50 -3.89 15.47 48.67
N VAL A 51 -2.84 15.08 47.97
CA VAL A 51 -2.91 14.55 46.59
C VAL A 51 -2.12 13.26 46.47
N MET A 52 -2.44 12.43 45.48
CA MET A 52 -1.66 11.25 45.13
C MET A 52 -0.88 11.56 43.86
N LEU A 53 0.40 11.92 44.02
CA LEU A 53 1.32 12.13 42.90
C LEU A 53 1.72 10.77 42.31
N THR A 54 1.70 10.65 40.99
CA THR A 54 2.07 9.40 40.28
C THR A 54 3.32 9.56 39.43
N ASP A 55 3.71 10.79 39.10
CA ASP A 55 4.85 11.10 38.24
C ASP A 55 5.57 12.35 38.79
N LEU A 56 6.90 12.28 38.93
CA LEU A 56 7.70 13.41 39.40
C LEU A 56 7.76 14.54 38.40
N LYS A 57 7.72 14.26 37.10
CA LYS A 57 7.98 15.24 36.04
C LYS A 57 6.70 15.85 35.47
N ASN A 58 5.55 15.55 36.07
CA ASN A 58 4.25 16.04 35.61
C ASN A 58 3.43 16.63 36.77
N LEU A 59 2.66 17.69 36.48
CA LEU A 59 1.72 18.34 37.41
C LEU A 59 0.44 17.51 37.66
N TYR A 60 0.56 16.19 37.78
CA TYR A 60 -0.52 15.25 38.10
C TYR A 60 -0.87 15.28 39.60
N PRO A 61 -2.14 15.13 40.04
CA PRO A 61 -3.37 14.82 39.28
C PRO A 61 -4.12 16.03 38.71
N MET A 62 -3.54 17.23 38.77
CA MET A 62 -4.20 18.42 38.24
C MET A 62 -4.29 18.39 36.72
N PHE A 63 -3.28 17.82 36.05
CA PHE A 63 -3.27 17.59 34.61
C PHE A 63 -3.07 16.10 34.27
N GLU A 64 -3.59 15.68 33.13
CA GLU A 64 -3.27 14.40 32.49
C GLU A 64 -1.95 14.53 31.70
N ALA A 65 -1.15 13.46 31.68
CA ALA A 65 0.15 13.45 31.00
C ALA A 65 -0.02 13.23 29.48
N ASP A 66 0.56 14.11 28.66
CA ASP A 66 0.56 14.01 27.20
C ASP A 66 1.89 14.45 26.58
N GLY A 67 3.01 13.87 27.05
CA GLY A 67 4.36 13.97 26.46
C GLY A 67 4.94 15.39 26.31
N SER A 68 4.41 16.16 25.34
CA SER A 68 4.72 17.55 25.06
C SER A 68 3.71 18.57 25.62
N GLU A 69 2.52 18.14 26.05
CA GLU A 69 1.45 18.99 26.54
C GLU A 69 0.79 18.43 27.82
N TYR A 70 0.00 19.26 28.48
CA TYR A 70 -0.91 18.86 29.55
C TYR A 70 -2.35 18.93 29.08
N LYS A 71 -3.17 17.94 29.47
CA LYS A 71 -4.62 17.96 29.23
C LYS A 71 -5.39 18.18 30.52
N LEU A 72 -6.35 19.08 30.49
CA LEU A 72 -7.35 19.26 31.54
C LEU A 72 -8.72 19.38 30.90
N LYS A 73 -9.60 18.41 31.16
CA LYS A 73 -10.99 18.37 30.63
C LYS A 73 -11.06 18.50 29.10
N GLY A 74 -10.13 17.85 28.39
CA GLY A 74 -10.06 17.87 26.93
C GLY A 74 -9.47 19.14 26.31
N GLN A 75 -9.03 20.11 27.13
CA GLN A 75 -8.25 21.26 26.65
C GLN A 75 -6.75 21.02 26.82
N GLN A 76 -5.98 21.43 25.82
CA GLN A 76 -4.52 21.32 25.80
C GLN A 76 -3.86 22.60 26.35
N TYR A 77 -2.84 22.39 27.17
CA TYR A 77 -2.01 23.43 27.75
C TYR A 77 -0.53 23.11 27.49
N SER A 78 0.23 24.11 27.08
CA SER A 78 1.68 23.99 26.91
C SER A 78 2.34 23.53 28.21
N LYS A 79 3.04 22.39 28.16
CA LYS A 79 3.72 21.83 29.33
C LYS A 79 4.75 22.82 29.90
N ALA A 80 5.55 23.43 29.03
CA ALA A 80 6.58 24.39 29.43
C ALA A 80 6.00 25.61 30.16
N ASP A 81 4.85 26.12 29.72
CA ASP A 81 4.22 27.29 30.35
C ASP A 81 3.62 26.94 31.71
N GLN A 82 2.93 25.79 31.80
CA GLN A 82 2.34 25.35 33.06
C GLN A 82 3.41 24.99 34.09
N ASP A 83 4.47 24.30 33.68
CA ASP A 83 5.57 23.93 34.56
C ASP A 83 6.22 25.18 35.18
N ALA A 84 6.45 26.22 34.38
CA ALA A 84 7.00 27.49 34.85
C ALA A 84 6.07 28.22 35.83
N ILE A 85 4.78 28.37 35.51
CA ILE A 85 3.81 29.14 36.32
C ILE A 85 3.54 28.47 37.67
N HIS A 86 3.66 27.14 37.77
CA HIS A 86 3.39 26.39 39.01
C HIS A 86 4.62 26.20 39.90
N THR A 87 5.76 26.80 39.56
CA THR A 87 6.97 26.77 40.40
C THR A 87 6.67 27.28 41.81
N GLY A 88 6.99 26.47 42.82
CA GLY A 88 6.71 26.75 44.23
C GLY A 88 5.37 26.20 44.75
N LEU A 89 4.59 25.50 43.92
CA LEU A 89 3.38 24.80 44.37
C LEU A 89 3.73 23.72 45.41
N VAL A 90 3.08 23.74 46.57
CA VAL A 90 3.32 22.78 47.66
C VAL A 90 2.08 21.93 47.93
N VAL A 91 2.26 20.62 47.97
CA VAL A 91 1.21 19.63 48.25
C VAL A 91 1.68 18.57 49.25
N TYR A 92 0.75 17.86 49.87
CA TYR A 92 1.06 16.68 50.68
C TYR A 92 0.74 15.42 49.87
N HIS A 93 1.77 14.69 49.44
CA HIS A 93 1.65 13.39 48.80
C HIS A 93 1.20 12.35 49.84
N ILE A 94 0.11 11.64 49.55
CA ILE A 94 -0.51 10.72 50.51
C ILE A 94 0.02 9.29 50.41
N ASP A 95 0.60 8.90 49.28
CA ASP A 95 1.06 7.53 49.09
C ASP A 95 2.46 7.34 49.70
N ASN A 96 2.57 6.33 50.54
CA ASN A 96 3.82 5.99 51.23
C ASN A 96 4.78 5.19 50.33
N CYS A 97 4.32 4.70 49.18
CA CYS A 97 5.07 3.73 48.39
C CYS A 97 5.52 4.14 47.00
N SER A 98 5.00 5.23 46.47
CA SER A 98 5.50 5.86 45.25
C SER A 98 6.42 7.03 45.57
N LEU A 99 7.26 7.37 44.60
CA LEU A 99 8.12 8.55 44.64
C LEU A 99 9.11 8.49 45.82
N TYR A 100 9.13 9.53 46.66
CA TYR A 100 9.94 9.60 47.88
C TYR A 100 9.09 9.40 49.13
N GLY A 101 7.97 8.68 49.01
CA GLY A 101 7.01 8.38 50.08
C GLY A 101 6.11 9.57 50.43
N ASN A 102 5.30 9.40 51.46
CA ASN A 102 4.34 10.43 51.85
C ASN A 102 5.03 11.65 52.48
N GLY A 103 4.44 12.83 52.30
CA GLY A 103 5.01 14.05 52.84
C GLY A 103 4.77 15.27 51.97
N ALA A 104 5.39 16.39 52.35
CA ALA A 104 5.27 17.63 51.60
C ALA A 104 6.22 17.62 50.39
N TYR A 105 5.68 17.95 49.22
CA TYR A 105 6.41 18.10 47.96
C TYR A 105 6.24 19.51 47.43
N VAL A 106 7.30 20.04 46.81
CA VAL A 106 7.28 21.33 46.11
C VAL A 106 7.58 21.11 44.63
N TRP A 107 6.83 21.74 43.75
CA TRP A 107 7.16 21.79 42.32
C TRP A 107 8.30 22.79 42.10
N ASP A 108 9.41 22.38 41.48
CA ASP A 108 10.58 23.24 41.27
C ASP A 108 10.62 23.93 39.89
N GLY A 109 9.62 23.69 39.04
CA GLY A 109 9.57 24.16 37.66
C GLY A 109 9.88 23.07 36.63
N GLU A 110 10.41 21.92 37.06
CA GLU A 110 10.71 20.77 36.22
C GLU A 110 10.14 19.47 36.79
N GLN A 111 10.14 19.32 38.12
CA GLN A 111 9.68 18.14 38.82
C GLN A 111 9.25 18.40 40.28
N TRP A 112 8.47 17.49 40.83
CA TRP A 112 8.14 17.43 42.25
C TRP A 112 9.37 17.03 43.07
N ARG A 113 9.74 17.87 44.04
CA ARG A 113 10.80 17.59 45.02
C ARG A 113 10.23 17.39 46.42
N PRO A 114 10.62 16.33 47.13
CA PRO A 114 10.24 16.17 48.54
C PRO A 114 10.95 17.24 49.39
N LEU A 115 10.23 17.83 50.34
CA LEU A 115 10.78 18.80 51.29
C LEU A 115 11.48 18.15 52.50
N LYS A 116 11.53 16.82 52.56
CA LYS A 116 12.19 16.05 53.62
C LYS A 116 13.70 15.99 53.38
N ALA A 117 14.51 16.44 54.35
CA ALA A 117 15.97 16.30 54.29
C ALA A 117 16.36 14.81 54.30
N ASN A 118 17.31 14.43 53.43
CA ASN A 118 17.68 13.03 53.17
C ASN A 118 16.49 12.18 52.69
N ALA A 119 15.69 12.70 51.74
CA ALA A 119 14.71 11.90 51.01
C ALA A 119 15.43 10.82 50.19
N THR A 120 15.64 9.66 50.80
CA THR A 120 16.00 8.42 50.11
C THR A 120 14.70 7.88 49.48
N LEU A 121 14.74 7.30 48.26
CA LEU A 121 13.62 6.60 47.59
C LEU A 121 12.80 5.73 48.56
N ALA A 122 11.73 6.24 49.16
CA ALA A 122 10.88 5.42 50.01
C ALA A 122 9.99 4.54 49.13
N GLY A 123 9.79 3.28 49.53
CA GLY A 123 8.86 2.38 48.84
C GLY A 123 9.46 1.54 47.72
N LEU A 124 8.62 1.19 46.74
CA LEU A 124 8.92 0.33 45.61
C LEU A 124 8.76 1.14 44.31
N ASN A 125 9.87 1.34 43.60
CA ASN A 125 9.93 2.20 42.42
C ASN A 125 10.33 1.41 41.19
N PHE A 126 9.73 1.76 40.05
CA PHE A 126 10.02 1.20 38.73
C PHE A 126 10.52 2.32 37.80
N ASN A 127 11.38 1.99 36.84
CA ASN A 127 11.71 2.94 35.76
C ASN A 127 10.49 3.22 34.85
N GLN A 128 9.60 2.24 34.71
CA GLN A 128 8.33 2.37 33.99
C GLN A 128 7.31 1.33 34.48
N ASP A 129 6.03 1.72 34.47
CA ASP A 129 4.92 0.88 34.95
C ASP A 129 4.20 0.15 33.79
N TYR A 130 4.66 0.39 32.54
CA TYR A 130 4.10 -0.18 31.31
C TYR A 130 5.19 -0.47 30.27
N PHE A 131 5.15 -1.65 29.66
CA PHE A 131 6.07 -2.07 28.59
C PHE A 131 5.30 -2.46 27.33
N ASP A 132 5.69 -1.87 26.19
CA ASP A 132 5.23 -2.27 24.85
C ASP A 132 6.30 -3.15 24.20
N LEU A 133 6.10 -4.46 24.27
CA LEU A 133 7.06 -5.45 23.83
C LEU A 133 6.84 -5.79 22.33
N PRO A 134 7.93 -6.02 21.56
CA PRO A 134 7.83 -6.41 20.16
C PRO A 134 7.13 -7.77 19.99
N SER A 135 6.30 -7.89 18.94
CA SER A 135 5.63 -9.15 18.61
C SER A 135 6.56 -10.14 17.90
N GLY A 136 7.60 -9.65 17.25
CA GLY A 136 8.44 -10.45 16.34
C GLY A 136 7.79 -10.73 14.97
N LYS A 137 6.62 -10.14 14.71
CA LYS A 137 5.88 -10.20 13.45
C LYS A 137 5.57 -8.81 12.86
N ASP A 138 5.82 -7.76 13.64
CA ASP A 138 5.73 -6.37 13.21
C ASP A 138 7.12 -5.88 12.76
N ALA A 139 7.25 -4.62 12.35
CA ALA A 139 8.52 -4.10 11.82
C ALA A 139 9.62 -3.92 12.88
N ARG A 140 9.30 -4.10 14.18
CA ARG A 140 10.29 -4.00 15.25
C ARG A 140 11.09 -5.30 15.35
N GLY A 141 12.40 -5.17 15.52
CA GLY A 141 13.24 -6.31 15.89
C GLY A 141 12.93 -6.80 17.31
N MET A 142 13.00 -8.11 17.52
CA MET A 142 12.94 -8.71 18.85
C MET A 142 14.12 -8.20 19.68
N THR A 143 13.82 -7.31 20.63
CA THR A 143 14.78 -6.64 21.48
C THR A 143 14.30 -6.67 22.92
N SER A 144 15.24 -6.84 23.83
CA SER A 144 14.99 -6.93 25.25
C SER A 144 14.76 -5.54 25.85
N GLN A 145 13.89 -5.44 26.86
CA GLN A 145 13.66 -4.21 27.62
C GLN A 145 13.91 -4.45 29.11
N ASP A 146 14.56 -3.50 29.78
CA ASP A 146 14.92 -3.65 31.19
C ASP A 146 13.90 -2.96 32.11
N LEU A 147 13.35 -3.73 33.04
CA LEU A 147 12.61 -3.23 34.19
C LEU A 147 13.55 -3.06 35.38
N GLU A 148 13.85 -1.81 35.72
CA GLU A 148 14.64 -1.46 36.89
C GLU A 148 13.73 -1.26 38.10
N ILE A 149 14.08 -1.91 39.21
CA ILE A 149 13.25 -2.00 40.41
C ILE A 149 14.09 -1.59 41.61
N ALA A 150 13.68 -0.54 42.30
CA ALA A 150 14.41 -0.03 43.46
C ALA A 150 13.52 0.01 44.71
N TRP A 151 14.07 -0.50 45.83
CA TRP A 151 13.49 -0.43 47.17
C TRP A 151 14.59 -0.18 48.23
N GLN A 152 14.20 0.02 49.50
CA GLN A 152 15.15 0.44 50.55
C GLN A 152 15.23 -0.40 51.81
N LYS A 153 14.22 -1.21 52.11
CA LYS A 153 14.22 -2.02 53.33
C LYS A 153 14.08 -3.49 53.01
N ASP A 154 14.74 -4.29 53.82
CA ASP A 154 14.63 -5.74 53.77
C ASP A 154 13.45 -6.23 54.62
N PRO A 155 12.81 -7.36 54.22
CA PRO A 155 13.03 -8.08 52.97
C PRO A 155 12.49 -7.30 51.77
N GLY A 156 13.13 -7.49 50.60
CA GLY A 156 12.68 -6.86 49.35
C GLY A 156 11.30 -7.33 48.89
N PRO A 157 10.75 -6.72 47.83
CA PRO A 157 9.43 -7.06 47.31
C PRO A 157 9.39 -8.49 46.78
N SER A 158 8.29 -9.20 47.03
CA SER A 158 7.94 -10.42 46.31
C SER A 158 7.12 -10.08 45.08
N TRP A 159 7.28 -10.82 44.00
CA TRP A 159 6.49 -10.60 42.79
C TRP A 159 5.96 -11.87 42.16
N THR A 160 4.85 -11.75 41.43
CA THR A 160 4.22 -12.80 40.64
C THR A 160 3.94 -12.31 39.22
N LEU A 161 3.89 -13.25 38.28
CA LEU A 161 3.38 -13.00 36.92
C LEU A 161 1.93 -13.44 36.85
N GLU A 162 1.04 -12.50 36.54
CA GLU A 162 -0.39 -12.69 36.49
C GLU A 162 -0.92 -12.57 35.06
N THR A 163 -1.95 -13.35 34.76
CA THR A 163 -2.73 -13.22 33.53
C THR A 163 -3.78 -12.14 33.68
N VAL A 164 -3.87 -11.23 32.71
CA VAL A 164 -4.93 -10.20 32.69
C VAL A 164 -6.14 -10.73 31.93
N SER A 165 -7.35 -10.43 32.42
CA SER A 165 -8.58 -10.84 31.72
C SER A 165 -8.76 -10.08 30.41
N GLY A 166 -9.06 -10.79 29.33
CA GLY A 166 -9.43 -10.20 28.02
C GLY A 166 -8.41 -10.42 26.92
N LEU A 167 -7.15 -10.70 27.26
CA LEU A 167 -6.08 -11.02 26.32
C LEU A 167 -5.34 -12.29 26.75
N ASP A 168 -4.68 -12.95 25.81
CA ASP A 168 -3.85 -14.11 26.13
C ASP A 168 -2.59 -13.67 26.89
N ALA A 169 -2.07 -14.57 27.73
CA ALA A 169 -0.84 -14.34 28.49
C ALA A 169 0.39 -14.29 27.59
N ILE A 170 1.38 -13.48 27.96
CA ILE A 170 2.66 -13.35 27.26
C ILE A 170 3.58 -14.48 27.72
N PRO A 171 4.05 -15.35 26.81
CA PRO A 171 5.01 -16.40 27.16
C PRO A 171 6.44 -15.84 27.18
N PHE A 172 7.22 -16.33 28.15
CA PHE A 172 8.64 -16.01 28.35
C PHE A 172 9.46 -17.31 28.39
N THR A 173 9.25 -18.25 27.46
CA THR A 173 9.90 -19.57 27.53
C THR A 173 11.40 -19.50 27.28
N GLY A 174 11.86 -18.57 26.42
CA GLY A 174 13.28 -18.34 26.16
C GLY A 174 14.02 -17.63 27.30
N ASN A 175 13.31 -16.81 28.09
CA ASN A 175 13.83 -16.11 29.26
C ASN A 175 12.84 -16.19 30.44
N PRO A 176 12.74 -17.34 31.13
CA PRO A 176 11.68 -17.60 32.11
C PRO A 176 11.66 -16.61 33.28
N LEU A 177 10.56 -15.87 33.39
CA LEU A 177 10.26 -15.02 34.55
C LEU A 177 9.72 -15.90 35.70
N SER A 178 10.57 -16.19 36.69
CA SER A 178 10.23 -17.02 37.86
C SER A 178 9.91 -16.18 39.10
N PRO A 179 8.66 -16.22 39.62
CA PRO A 179 8.25 -15.50 40.82
C PRO A 179 9.22 -15.69 41.99
N SER A 180 9.64 -14.59 42.61
CA SER A 180 10.62 -14.62 43.70
C SER A 180 10.54 -13.38 44.57
N THR A 181 11.22 -13.42 45.71
CA THR A 181 11.51 -12.23 46.52
C THR A 181 12.82 -11.64 46.05
N LEU A 182 12.82 -10.36 45.68
CA LEU A 182 14.04 -9.67 45.26
C LEU A 182 14.95 -9.40 46.48
N VAL A 183 16.26 -9.59 46.29
CA VAL A 183 17.25 -9.57 47.38
C VAL A 183 18.31 -8.46 47.28
N SER A 184 18.32 -7.69 46.19
CA SER A 184 19.29 -6.61 45.95
C SER A 184 18.67 -5.44 45.22
N SER A 185 18.81 -4.22 45.75
CA SER A 185 18.28 -2.99 45.17
C SER A 185 19.40 -2.08 44.66
N PRO A 186 19.34 -1.55 43.42
CA PRO A 186 18.32 -1.84 42.39
C PRO A 186 18.44 -3.26 41.84
N ALA A 187 17.31 -3.86 41.47
CA ALA A 187 17.25 -5.09 40.68
C ALA A 187 16.86 -4.75 39.23
N THR A 188 17.37 -5.52 38.28
CA THR A 188 16.98 -5.43 36.87
C THR A 188 16.32 -6.73 36.46
N MET A 189 15.13 -6.63 35.88
CA MET A 189 14.45 -7.74 35.22
C MET A 189 14.47 -7.52 33.72
N GLU A 190 15.10 -8.45 33.01
CA GLU A 190 15.19 -8.43 31.56
C GLU A 190 13.89 -9.00 30.94
N LEU A 191 13.19 -8.18 30.15
CA LEU A 191 11.90 -8.52 29.55
C LEU A 191 12.08 -8.78 28.05
N LEU A 192 12.18 -10.06 27.69
CA LEU A 192 12.19 -10.53 26.31
C LEU A 192 11.14 -11.64 26.14
N PRO A 193 9.97 -11.34 25.57
CA PRO A 193 8.93 -12.35 25.37
C PRO A 193 9.29 -13.27 24.20
N ASP A 194 8.60 -14.39 24.09
CA ASP A 194 8.69 -15.21 22.88
C ASP A 194 8.02 -14.49 21.70
N ALA A 195 8.58 -14.63 20.50
CA ALA A 195 7.97 -14.09 19.29
C ALA A 195 6.62 -14.76 19.01
N MET A 196 5.64 -13.99 18.53
CA MET A 196 4.38 -14.53 18.05
C MET A 196 4.60 -15.41 16.81
N THR A 197 3.78 -16.45 16.68
CA THR A 197 3.85 -17.41 15.57
C THR A 197 2.99 -16.99 14.37
N ASP A 198 3.25 -17.57 13.19
CA ASP A 198 2.41 -17.38 11.99
C ASP A 198 0.98 -17.91 12.16
N THR A 199 0.76 -18.77 13.16
CA THR A 199 -0.59 -19.24 13.52
C THR A 199 -1.35 -18.25 14.40
N GLU A 200 -0.64 -17.38 15.13
CA GLU A 200 -1.25 -16.38 15.99
C GLU A 200 -1.53 -15.07 15.24
N VAL A 201 -0.60 -14.68 14.36
CA VAL A 201 -0.69 -13.50 13.51
C VAL A 201 -0.94 -13.96 12.07
N THR A 202 -2.19 -13.86 11.63
CA THR A 202 -2.63 -14.27 10.29
C THR A 202 -3.15 -13.07 9.50
N ALA A 203 -3.32 -13.20 8.19
CA ALA A 203 -3.96 -12.16 7.37
C ALA A 203 -5.39 -11.80 7.84
N THR A 204 -6.10 -12.74 8.50
CA THR A 204 -7.43 -12.51 9.07
C THR A 204 -7.41 -12.01 10.51
N ASN A 205 -6.28 -12.15 11.22
CA ASN A 205 -6.06 -11.65 12.56
C ASN A 205 -4.64 -11.05 12.73
N PRO A 206 -4.35 -9.93 12.05
CA PRO A 206 -2.99 -9.37 12.02
C PRO A 206 -2.68 -8.47 13.22
N TRP A 207 -3.68 -8.07 14.02
CA TRP A 207 -3.50 -7.11 15.14
C TRP A 207 -3.42 -7.79 16.52
N LYS A 208 -2.98 -9.05 16.56
CA LYS A 208 -2.97 -9.86 17.79
C LYS A 208 -2.26 -9.12 18.93
N SER A 209 -2.89 -9.11 20.10
CA SER A 209 -2.33 -8.55 21.33
C SER A 209 -2.38 -9.59 22.45
N LYS A 210 -1.39 -9.53 23.33
CA LYS A 210 -1.25 -10.33 24.55
C LYS A 210 -0.89 -9.43 25.70
N GLU A 211 -1.32 -9.77 26.90
CA GLU A 211 -1.02 -8.98 28.09
C GLU A 211 -0.75 -9.86 29.31
N SER A 212 0.19 -9.41 30.12
CA SER A 212 0.49 -10.00 31.42
C SER A 212 0.87 -8.90 32.40
N ARG A 213 0.75 -9.18 33.69
CA ARG A 213 0.99 -8.19 34.73
C ARG A 213 1.95 -8.74 35.76
N LEU A 214 3.01 -7.99 36.06
CA LEU A 214 3.88 -8.28 37.19
C LEU A 214 3.27 -7.60 38.43
N ALA A 215 2.85 -8.40 39.40
CA ALA A 215 2.30 -7.90 40.67
C ALA A 215 3.38 -7.98 41.75
N PHE A 216 3.72 -6.86 42.36
CA PHE A 216 4.72 -6.75 43.41
C PHE A 216 4.08 -6.43 44.75
N THR A 217 4.33 -7.30 45.72
CA THR A 217 3.93 -7.12 47.12
C THR A 217 5.13 -6.66 47.93
N TYR A 218 5.02 -5.50 48.58
CA TYR A 218 6.05 -4.97 49.46
C TYR A 218 5.41 -4.48 50.76
N ALA A 219 5.93 -4.95 51.90
CA ALA A 219 5.31 -4.74 53.21
C ALA A 219 5.15 -3.25 53.58
N GLU A 220 6.03 -2.38 53.07
CA GLU A 220 5.94 -0.93 53.32
C GLU A 220 4.81 -0.23 52.54
N CYS A 221 4.28 -0.88 51.50
CA CYS A 221 3.24 -0.31 50.64
C CYS A 221 1.82 -0.53 51.14
N GLY A 222 1.59 -1.59 51.92
CA GLY A 222 0.25 -1.99 52.35
C GLY A 222 -0.69 -2.44 51.20
N ASN A 223 -0.31 -2.29 49.94
CA ASN A 223 -1.01 -2.73 48.73
C ASN A 223 0.00 -3.17 47.66
N ASP A 224 -0.46 -3.98 46.71
CA ASP A 224 0.35 -4.42 45.57
C ASP A 224 0.54 -3.30 44.54
N ARG A 225 1.73 -3.29 43.92
CA ARG A 225 2.10 -2.44 42.79
C ARG A 225 2.18 -3.28 41.53
N TYR A 226 1.87 -2.71 40.37
CA TYR A 226 1.80 -3.47 39.13
C TYR A 226 2.68 -2.86 38.05
N VAL A 227 3.26 -3.74 37.22
CA VAL A 227 3.84 -3.38 35.92
C VAL A 227 3.10 -4.15 34.84
N THR A 228 2.56 -3.45 33.86
CA THR A 228 1.83 -4.06 32.74
C THR A 228 2.79 -4.36 31.60
N LEU A 229 2.78 -5.60 31.13
CA LEU A 229 3.51 -6.06 29.96
C LEU A 229 2.51 -6.31 28.85
N ASN A 230 2.65 -5.63 27.72
CA ASN A 230 1.77 -5.79 26.59
C ASN A 230 2.61 -6.11 25.34
N GLN A 231 2.23 -7.15 24.62
CA GLN A 231 2.87 -7.58 23.39
C GLN A 231 1.85 -7.50 22.26
N THR A 232 1.97 -6.50 21.40
CA THR A 232 1.03 -6.24 20.29
C THR A 232 1.75 -6.32 18.95
N ASN A 233 1.12 -7.02 18.00
CA ASN A 233 1.50 -6.93 16.60
C ASN A 233 0.89 -5.69 15.96
N TYR A 234 1.74 -4.74 15.57
CA TYR A 234 1.29 -3.56 14.83
C TYR A 234 1.26 -3.83 13.33
N ALA A 235 0.15 -3.50 12.69
CA ALA A 235 -0.01 -3.67 11.25
C ALA A 235 -0.93 -2.59 10.67
N LEU A 236 -0.64 -2.19 9.43
CA LEU A 236 -1.48 -1.30 8.65
C LEU A 236 -1.96 -2.06 7.40
N LYS A 237 -3.25 -1.95 7.10
CA LYS A 237 -3.88 -2.46 5.89
C LYS A 237 -4.43 -1.28 5.11
N VAL A 238 -3.97 -1.10 3.88
CA VAL A 238 -4.41 -0.01 2.99
C VAL A 238 -5.09 -0.62 1.78
N ASN A 239 -6.34 -0.22 1.53
CA ASN A 239 -7.15 -0.76 0.44
C ASN A 239 -7.20 -2.30 0.43
N ASP A 240 -7.49 -2.88 1.60
CA ASP A 240 -7.51 -4.34 1.84
C ASP A 240 -6.19 -5.09 1.56
N SER A 241 -5.06 -4.38 1.45
CA SER A 241 -3.73 -4.94 1.26
C SER A 241 -2.79 -4.57 2.42
N PHE A 242 -1.95 -5.51 2.85
CA PHE A 242 -0.79 -5.24 3.74
C PHE A 242 0.46 -4.87 2.95
N ASP A 243 0.44 -5.10 1.64
CA ASP A 243 1.51 -4.78 0.70
C ASP A 243 1.13 -3.58 -0.16
N ASN A 244 2.09 -3.12 -0.97
CA ASN A 244 1.87 -2.09 -1.97
C ASN A 244 0.68 -2.44 -2.87
N SER A 245 -0.16 -1.45 -3.15
CA SER A 245 -1.38 -1.63 -3.95
C SER A 245 -1.40 -0.69 -5.15
N PHE A 246 -2.08 -1.15 -6.20
CA PHE A 246 -2.31 -0.37 -7.42
C PHE A 246 -3.81 -0.09 -7.57
N LEU A 247 -4.16 1.18 -7.65
CA LEU A 247 -5.52 1.64 -7.85
C LEU A 247 -5.69 2.24 -9.25
N TYR A 248 -6.74 1.80 -9.93
CA TYR A 248 -7.18 2.39 -11.17
C TYR A 248 -8.30 3.37 -10.88
N ASN A 249 -8.09 4.64 -11.23
CA ASN A 249 -9.14 5.64 -11.08
C ASN A 249 -9.72 6.03 -12.45
N PRO A 250 -10.94 5.55 -12.79
CA PRO A 250 -11.67 6.03 -13.96
C PRO A 250 -12.26 7.43 -13.74
N GLY A 251 -12.28 7.93 -12.50
CA GLY A 251 -12.75 9.26 -12.12
C GLY A 251 -11.62 10.20 -11.68
N TYR A 252 -11.99 11.42 -11.27
CA TYR A 252 -11.06 12.40 -10.71
C TYR A 252 -10.93 12.30 -9.19
N THR A 253 -11.76 11.48 -8.54
CA THR A 253 -11.83 11.36 -7.07
C THR A 253 -12.10 9.93 -6.68
N GLY A 254 -11.49 9.46 -5.60
CA GLY A 254 -11.80 8.15 -5.04
C GLY A 254 -11.55 8.11 -3.54
N THR A 255 -11.95 6.99 -2.93
CA THR A 255 -11.73 6.70 -1.51
C THR A 255 -11.26 5.27 -1.36
N PHE A 256 -10.38 5.00 -0.40
CA PHE A 256 -10.03 3.64 0.00
C PHE A 256 -9.86 3.56 1.52
N PRO A 257 -10.17 2.40 2.14
CA PRO A 257 -10.06 2.24 3.57
C PRO A 257 -8.60 2.09 3.98
N VAL A 258 -8.22 2.71 5.10
CA VAL A 258 -6.98 2.47 5.82
C VAL A 258 -7.35 1.96 7.21
N GLN A 259 -6.99 0.71 7.49
CA GLN A 259 -7.32 0.01 8.72
C GLN A 259 -6.05 -0.42 9.45
N GLY A 260 -5.95 -0.15 10.75
CA GLY A 260 -4.81 -0.60 11.54
C GLY A 260 -4.97 -0.32 13.03
N ASN A 261 -3.95 -0.70 13.80
CA ASN A 261 -3.83 -0.43 15.24
C ASN A 261 -2.65 0.50 15.57
N ALA A 262 -2.15 1.22 14.56
CA ALA A 262 -1.08 2.19 14.70
C ALA A 262 -1.47 3.51 14.04
N THR A 263 -0.94 4.59 14.59
CA THR A 263 -1.01 5.93 13.99
C THR A 263 -0.12 6.01 12.76
N TRP A 264 -0.62 6.65 11.71
CA TRP A 264 0.06 6.74 10.42
C TRP A 264 0.00 8.16 9.85
N LYS A 265 0.93 8.44 8.94
CA LYS A 265 0.94 9.63 8.08
C LYS A 265 1.12 9.19 6.62
N ASN A 266 0.57 9.96 5.70
CA ASN A 266 0.85 9.77 4.28
C ASN A 266 1.72 10.89 3.71
N THR A 267 2.48 10.53 2.69
CA THR A 267 3.25 11.46 1.86
C THR A 267 2.92 11.20 0.40
N LEU A 268 2.75 12.29 -0.35
CA LEU A 268 2.43 12.24 -1.78
C LEU A 268 3.71 12.48 -2.57
N PHE A 269 4.05 11.53 -3.44
CA PHE A 269 4.97 11.73 -4.55
C PHE A 269 4.15 11.74 -5.84
N SER A 270 3.91 12.95 -6.38
CA SER A 270 3.17 13.14 -7.63
C SER A 270 4.14 13.50 -8.75
N THR A 271 4.02 12.83 -9.90
CA THR A 271 4.74 13.24 -11.12
C THR A 271 4.00 14.33 -11.89
N SER A 272 2.70 14.57 -11.67
CA SER A 272 1.99 15.78 -12.16
C SER A 272 0.48 15.85 -11.89
N SER A 273 -0.20 14.80 -11.42
CA SER A 273 -1.67 14.72 -11.49
C SER A 273 -2.42 14.70 -10.16
N MET A 274 -1.91 14.21 -9.03
CA MET A 274 -2.69 14.24 -7.78
C MET A 274 -2.80 15.66 -7.20
N SER A 275 -4.04 16.15 -7.00
CA SER A 275 -4.31 17.46 -6.42
C SER A 275 -4.49 17.44 -4.90
N SER A 276 -4.98 16.34 -4.31
CA SER A 276 -5.07 16.20 -2.85
C SER A 276 -5.22 14.75 -2.40
N VAL A 277 -4.78 14.49 -1.16
CA VAL A 277 -5.03 13.26 -0.38
C VAL A 277 -5.42 13.70 1.02
N SER A 278 -6.53 13.18 1.55
CA SER A 278 -7.05 13.58 2.86
C SER A 278 -7.77 12.44 3.58
N PRO A 279 -7.56 12.26 4.90
CA PRO A 279 -6.64 13.03 5.72
C PRO A 279 -5.17 12.67 5.46
N SER A 280 -4.23 13.56 5.81
CA SER A 280 -2.78 13.31 5.69
C SER A 280 -2.20 12.50 6.85
N THR A 281 -2.96 12.37 7.94
CA THR A 281 -2.64 11.58 9.13
C THR A 281 -3.90 10.89 9.64
N GLY A 282 -3.76 9.74 10.29
CA GLY A 282 -4.88 9.03 10.87
C GLY A 282 -4.44 7.83 11.72
N GLY A 283 -5.42 6.99 12.06
CA GLY A 283 -5.21 5.82 12.91
C GLY A 283 -5.09 6.16 14.39
N GLU A 284 -5.07 5.11 15.21
CA GLU A 284 -4.94 5.18 16.67
C GLU A 284 -3.95 4.10 17.11
N THR A 285 -3.21 4.33 18.18
CA THR A 285 -2.38 3.27 18.79
C THR A 285 -3.27 2.42 19.69
N LEU A 286 -3.59 1.21 19.23
CA LEU A 286 -4.46 0.25 19.91
C LEU A 286 -3.68 -1.02 20.25
N LYS A 287 -3.82 -1.50 21.47
CA LYS A 287 -2.98 -2.56 22.06
C LYS A 287 -3.79 -3.70 22.70
N ASP A 288 -5.04 -3.79 22.28
CA ASP A 288 -6.09 -4.65 22.84
C ASP A 288 -6.64 -5.64 21.79
N GLY A 289 -5.97 -5.76 20.65
CA GLY A 289 -6.43 -6.59 19.54
C GLY A 289 -7.46 -5.92 18.62
N THR A 290 -7.82 -4.66 18.87
CA THR A 290 -8.77 -3.91 18.04
C THR A 290 -8.08 -3.05 16.99
N THR A 291 -8.87 -2.47 16.07
CA THR A 291 -8.38 -1.61 14.98
C THR A 291 -9.27 -0.39 14.79
N ALA A 292 -8.67 0.69 14.33
CA ALA A 292 -9.37 1.82 13.74
C ALA A 292 -9.38 1.70 12.22
N SER A 293 -10.46 2.15 11.58
CA SER A 293 -10.57 2.24 10.13
C SER A 293 -11.01 3.64 9.74
N ILE A 294 -10.37 4.20 8.73
CA ILE A 294 -10.68 5.52 8.20
C ILE A 294 -10.56 5.49 6.68
N ASP A 295 -11.54 6.08 6.00
CA ASP A 295 -11.48 6.24 4.55
C ASP A 295 -10.57 7.42 4.20
N VAL A 296 -9.60 7.15 3.33
CA VAL A 296 -8.73 8.17 2.75
C VAL A 296 -9.26 8.54 1.38
N ALA A 297 -9.63 9.80 1.22
CA ALA A 297 -10.04 10.38 -0.05
C ALA A 297 -8.82 10.90 -0.82
N TYR A 298 -8.85 10.75 -2.14
CA TYR A 298 -7.86 11.30 -3.04
C TYR A 298 -8.52 11.98 -4.23
N VAL A 299 -7.85 12.98 -4.79
CA VAL A 299 -8.29 13.72 -5.97
C VAL A 299 -7.15 13.78 -6.98
N VAL A 300 -7.39 13.25 -8.17
CA VAL A 300 -6.55 13.36 -9.34
C VAL A 300 -7.01 14.58 -10.15
N GLY A 301 -6.14 15.58 -10.26
CA GLY A 301 -6.36 16.82 -10.98
C GLY A 301 -6.63 16.61 -12.47
N ASN A 302 -7.49 17.48 -13.00
CA ASN A 302 -8.00 17.46 -14.39
C ASN A 302 -6.95 17.79 -15.47
N SER A 303 -5.69 18.09 -15.08
CA SER A 303 -4.58 18.37 -16.00
C SER A 303 -3.75 17.13 -16.34
N GLY A 304 -4.02 15.98 -15.71
CA GLY A 304 -3.20 14.77 -15.88
C GLY A 304 -3.40 14.10 -17.23
N ILE A 305 -2.29 13.77 -17.90
CA ILE A 305 -2.25 12.91 -19.10
C ILE A 305 -2.74 11.51 -18.70
N ARG A 306 -3.47 10.84 -19.58
CA ARG A 306 -3.86 9.44 -19.36
C ARG A 306 -2.63 8.54 -19.14
N TYR A 307 -2.72 7.61 -18.19
CA TYR A 307 -1.63 6.76 -17.67
C TYR A 307 -0.58 7.44 -16.78
N ASP A 308 -0.72 8.73 -16.45
CA ASP A 308 0.09 9.33 -15.39
C ASP A 308 -0.24 8.67 -14.04
N THR A 309 0.79 8.49 -13.21
CA THR A 309 0.68 7.81 -11.91
C THR A 309 0.97 8.77 -10.77
N SER A 310 0.41 8.51 -9.60
CA SER A 310 0.72 9.23 -8.37
C SER A 310 0.83 8.26 -7.22
N ASP A 311 1.87 8.43 -6.41
CA ASP A 311 2.24 7.50 -5.37
C ASP A 311 1.95 8.11 -3.99
N ILE A 312 1.20 7.39 -3.17
CA ILE A 312 0.90 7.74 -1.78
C ILE A 312 1.60 6.73 -0.89
N THR A 313 2.57 7.17 -0.08
CA THR A 313 3.26 6.30 0.89
C THR A 313 2.67 6.52 2.28
N PHE A 314 2.18 5.45 2.90
CA PHE A 314 1.73 5.43 4.29
C PHE A 314 2.86 4.93 5.19
N SER A 315 3.13 5.66 6.26
CA SER A 315 4.21 5.36 7.21
C SER A 315 3.75 5.51 8.66
N ASP A 316 4.34 4.73 9.56
CA ASP A 316 4.15 4.89 11.00
C ASP A 316 4.64 6.27 11.46
N THR A 317 3.92 6.88 12.39
CA THR A 317 4.35 8.13 13.03
C THR A 317 5.38 7.92 14.13
N GLN A 318 5.53 6.70 14.64
CA GLN A 318 6.47 6.35 15.70
C GLN A 318 7.88 6.05 15.16
N ALA A 319 8.87 6.25 16.03
CA ALA A 319 10.27 5.91 15.80
C ALA A 319 10.79 5.07 16.98
N PRO A 320 11.23 3.81 16.77
CA PRO A 320 11.26 3.08 15.49
C PRO A 320 9.85 2.78 14.94
N LYS A 321 9.77 2.57 13.62
CA LYS A 321 8.51 2.19 12.95
C LYS A 321 8.04 0.83 13.46
N ARG A 322 6.72 0.66 13.60
CA ARG A 322 6.12 -0.60 14.05
C ARG A 322 5.53 -1.40 12.89
N PHE A 323 5.25 -0.78 11.74
CA PHE A 323 4.86 -1.45 10.51
C PHE A 323 5.64 -0.88 9.32
N ASP A 324 5.74 -1.65 8.24
CA ASP A 324 6.46 -1.27 7.02
C ASP A 324 5.69 -0.22 6.21
N ASP A 325 6.41 0.58 5.42
CA ASP A 325 5.76 1.58 4.57
C ASP A 325 4.91 0.90 3.48
N ILE A 326 3.69 1.39 3.28
CA ILE A 326 2.77 0.88 2.27
C ILE A 326 2.57 1.93 1.18
N LEU A 327 2.88 1.57 -0.06
CA LEU A 327 2.70 2.40 -1.25
C LEU A 327 1.35 2.12 -1.92
N VAL A 328 0.57 3.17 -2.18
CA VAL A 328 -0.60 3.13 -3.06
C VAL A 328 -0.29 3.92 -4.32
N ARG A 329 -0.17 3.22 -5.45
CA ARG A 329 0.00 3.85 -6.76
C ARG A 329 -1.36 4.02 -7.42
N ILE A 330 -1.69 5.26 -7.78
CA ILE A 330 -2.95 5.61 -8.43
C ILE A 330 -2.68 6.02 -9.87
N MET A 331 -3.33 5.33 -10.82
CA MET A 331 -3.25 5.67 -12.23
C MET A 331 -4.44 6.49 -12.71
N ASN A 332 -4.16 7.53 -13.48
CA ASN A 332 -5.17 8.34 -14.14
C ASN A 332 -5.65 7.71 -15.46
N CYS A 333 -6.88 7.20 -15.48
CA CYS A 333 -7.49 6.61 -16.67
C CYS A 333 -8.49 7.56 -17.36
N ASN A 334 -8.26 8.89 -17.36
CA ASN A 334 -9.18 9.89 -17.92
C ASN A 334 -9.66 9.51 -19.33
N THR A 335 -10.96 9.28 -19.45
CA THR A 335 -11.62 8.78 -20.66
C THR A 335 -11.86 9.87 -21.73
N ASN A 336 -11.70 11.14 -21.36
CA ASN A 336 -11.79 12.28 -22.28
C ASN A 336 -10.45 12.63 -22.95
N MET A 337 -9.37 11.98 -22.53
CA MET A 337 -8.04 12.18 -23.11
C MET A 337 -7.64 10.99 -23.97
N TYR A 338 -6.78 11.27 -24.95
CA TYR A 338 -6.20 10.25 -25.82
C TYR A 338 -5.06 9.50 -25.14
N ASP A 339 -4.80 8.27 -25.58
CA ASP A 339 -3.59 7.55 -25.22
C ASP A 339 -2.36 8.37 -25.66
N PRO A 340 -1.24 8.29 -24.92
CA PRO A 340 0.02 8.83 -25.40
C PRO A 340 0.37 8.25 -26.77
N PRO A 341 1.01 9.04 -27.67
CA PRO A 341 1.58 8.50 -28.90
C PRO A 341 2.64 7.44 -28.58
N MET A 342 2.97 6.59 -29.55
CA MET A 342 3.90 5.48 -29.31
C MET A 342 5.32 5.94 -28.91
N GLU A 343 5.73 7.13 -29.33
CA GLU A 343 6.99 7.76 -28.90
C GLU A 343 6.98 8.11 -27.41
N ASP A 344 5.84 8.57 -26.87
CA ASP A 344 5.67 8.80 -25.44
C ASP A 344 5.65 7.48 -24.66
N TRP A 345 4.98 6.45 -25.19
CA TRP A 345 5.04 5.11 -24.59
C TRP A 345 6.46 4.54 -24.56
N ALA A 346 7.26 4.79 -25.59
CA ALA A 346 8.68 4.41 -25.59
C ALA A 346 9.46 5.15 -24.49
N ARG A 347 9.20 6.45 -24.27
CA ARG A 347 9.78 7.21 -23.16
C ARG A 347 9.35 6.67 -21.80
N VAL A 348 8.06 6.35 -21.63
CA VAL A 348 7.53 5.72 -20.40
C VAL A 348 8.20 4.37 -20.13
N ALA A 349 8.48 3.59 -21.17
CA ALA A 349 9.23 2.34 -21.08
C ALA A 349 10.74 2.53 -20.79
N GLY A 350 11.24 3.77 -20.81
CA GLY A 350 12.63 4.13 -20.49
C GLY A 350 13.56 4.35 -21.68
N PHE A 351 13.03 4.48 -22.91
CA PHE A 351 13.83 4.76 -24.10
C PHE A 351 14.02 6.26 -24.32
N SER A 352 15.24 6.67 -24.67
CA SER A 352 15.57 8.05 -25.02
C SER A 352 15.13 8.42 -26.44
N GLU A 353 15.12 9.71 -26.78
CA GLU A 353 14.85 10.14 -28.17
C GLU A 353 15.86 9.56 -29.17
N ALA A 354 17.12 9.40 -28.75
CA ALA A 354 18.15 8.77 -29.57
C ALA A 354 17.85 7.30 -29.84
N ASP A 355 17.34 6.57 -28.84
CA ASP A 355 16.90 5.18 -28.99
C ASP A 355 15.74 5.07 -30.00
N ILE A 356 14.76 5.97 -29.90
CA ILE A 356 13.60 5.99 -30.81
C ILE A 356 14.03 6.29 -32.26
N ALA A 357 15.01 7.16 -32.46
CA ALA A 357 15.54 7.51 -33.78
C ALA A 357 16.43 6.41 -34.39
N GLU A 358 17.07 5.59 -33.55
CA GLU A 358 17.90 4.46 -33.97
C GLU A 358 17.05 3.30 -34.52
N VAL A 359 15.86 3.08 -33.96
CA VAL A 359 14.92 2.05 -34.39
C VAL A 359 14.27 2.44 -35.72
N LYS A 360 14.74 1.82 -36.80
CA LYS A 360 14.29 1.97 -38.19
C LYS A 360 13.61 0.70 -38.70
N ALA A 361 12.61 0.91 -39.56
CA ALA A 361 12.12 -0.11 -40.47
C ALA A 361 13.14 -0.29 -41.59
N ASP A 362 13.71 -1.48 -41.76
CA ASP A 362 14.61 -1.76 -42.87
C ASP A 362 14.24 -3.06 -43.61
N ALA A 363 14.75 -3.21 -44.82
CA ALA A 363 14.41 -4.29 -45.73
C ALA A 363 14.98 -5.67 -45.31
N THR A 364 15.88 -5.71 -44.33
CA THR A 364 16.60 -6.91 -43.86
C THR A 364 16.16 -7.40 -42.48
N GLY A 365 15.43 -6.57 -41.72
CA GLY A 365 14.90 -6.88 -40.40
C GLY A 365 14.74 -5.60 -39.59
N ASN A 366 13.71 -5.50 -38.76
CA ASN A 366 13.55 -4.29 -37.96
C ASN A 366 14.65 -4.19 -36.91
N THR A 367 15.42 -3.10 -36.94
CA THR A 367 16.32 -2.75 -35.83
C THR A 367 15.50 -2.64 -34.53
N SER A 368 16.10 -3.00 -33.41
CA SER A 368 15.44 -2.98 -32.09
C SER A 368 16.35 -2.40 -31.03
N LYS A 369 15.77 -1.86 -29.96
CA LYS A 369 16.51 -1.30 -28.83
C LYS A 369 16.07 -1.89 -27.50
N GLY A 370 17.01 -2.00 -26.57
CA GLY A 370 16.81 -2.62 -25.25
C GLY A 370 17.46 -4.01 -25.14
N PRO A 371 17.07 -4.83 -24.15
CA PRO A 371 15.99 -4.56 -23.19
C PRO A 371 16.32 -3.45 -22.20
N THR A 372 15.28 -2.77 -21.70
CA THR A 372 15.36 -1.94 -20.49
C THR A 372 15.52 -2.82 -19.25
N ALA A 373 15.71 -2.22 -18.07
CA ALA A 373 15.93 -2.95 -16.82
C ALA A 373 14.77 -3.92 -16.45
N ASN A 374 13.54 -3.62 -16.88
CA ASN A 374 12.38 -4.50 -16.68
C ASN A 374 12.09 -5.45 -17.86
N GLY A 375 12.97 -5.51 -18.87
CA GLY A 375 12.87 -6.48 -19.97
C GLY A 375 12.12 -6.00 -21.22
N THR A 376 11.64 -4.75 -21.22
CA THR A 376 10.93 -4.16 -22.37
C THR A 376 11.89 -3.85 -23.52
N MET A 377 11.49 -4.13 -24.77
CA MET A 377 12.25 -3.75 -25.98
C MET A 377 11.40 -2.92 -26.95
N LEU A 378 12.04 -1.98 -27.64
CA LEU A 378 11.47 -1.11 -28.67
C LEU A 378 11.78 -1.62 -30.07
N HIS A 379 10.78 -1.55 -30.96
CA HIS A 379 10.85 -2.02 -32.34
C HIS A 379 10.06 -1.10 -33.27
N ARG A 380 10.26 -1.23 -34.59
CA ARG A 380 9.33 -0.74 -35.63
C ARG A 380 8.81 -1.90 -36.44
N ASP A 381 7.62 -1.78 -37.01
CA ASP A 381 7.12 -2.69 -38.05
C ASP A 381 7.53 -2.22 -39.47
N GLN A 382 7.21 -3.02 -40.47
CA GLN A 382 7.49 -2.74 -41.89
C GLN A 382 6.78 -1.50 -42.45
N SER A 383 5.74 -1.01 -41.78
CA SER A 383 5.03 0.23 -42.13
C SER A 383 5.54 1.43 -41.33
N GLY A 384 6.58 1.24 -40.52
CA GLY A 384 7.22 2.27 -39.72
C GLY A 384 6.53 2.54 -38.38
N ASN A 385 5.54 1.76 -37.95
CA ASN A 385 4.89 1.97 -36.65
C ASN A 385 5.79 1.47 -35.51
N LEU A 386 5.95 2.27 -34.46
CA LEU A 386 6.64 1.84 -33.23
C LEU A 386 5.79 0.85 -32.45
N PHE A 387 6.42 -0.16 -31.86
CA PHE A 387 5.77 -1.06 -30.90
C PHE A 387 6.74 -1.52 -29.81
N LEU A 388 6.17 -1.88 -28.66
CA LEU A 388 6.89 -2.40 -27.51
C LEU A 388 6.68 -3.91 -27.37
N SER A 389 7.64 -4.57 -26.72
CA SER A 389 7.57 -6.00 -26.44
C SER A 389 8.12 -6.37 -25.07
N GLY A 390 7.53 -7.38 -24.44
CA GLY A 390 7.94 -7.93 -23.14
C GLY A 390 8.23 -9.42 -23.23
N ARG A 391 8.90 -9.97 -22.20
CA ARG A 391 9.15 -11.41 -22.06
C ARG A 391 8.20 -11.99 -21.02
N PHE A 392 7.60 -13.14 -21.35
CA PHE A 392 6.68 -13.86 -20.49
C PHE A 392 7.20 -15.30 -20.30
N GLY A 393 7.69 -15.63 -19.11
CA GLY A 393 8.33 -16.93 -18.81
C GLY A 393 9.51 -16.88 -17.84
N TYR A 394 10.02 -18.07 -17.48
CA TYR A 394 11.19 -18.31 -16.63
C TYR A 394 12.39 -18.85 -17.44
N GLU A 395 13.62 -18.52 -17.04
CA GLU A 395 14.86 -18.83 -17.78
C GLU A 395 15.23 -20.34 -17.79
N ASP A 396 14.76 -21.12 -16.82
CA ASP A 396 15.10 -22.56 -16.67
C ASP A 396 14.18 -23.53 -17.45
N ALA A 397 13.44 -23.05 -18.44
CA ALA A 397 12.68 -23.94 -19.33
C ALA A 397 13.64 -24.80 -20.19
N PRO A 398 13.39 -26.10 -20.37
CA PRO A 398 14.30 -27.00 -21.09
C PRO A 398 14.49 -26.60 -22.56
N LEU A 399 15.65 -25.98 -22.86
CA LEU A 399 16.45 -25.90 -24.10
C LEU A 399 15.79 -25.91 -25.51
N ASN A 400 14.48 -25.71 -25.66
CA ASN A 400 13.81 -25.49 -26.95
C ASN A 400 13.04 -24.16 -27.04
N THR A 401 13.14 -23.28 -26.04
CA THR A 401 12.45 -21.99 -25.98
C THR A 401 13.31 -20.85 -26.53
N VAL A 402 13.30 -20.70 -27.86
CA VAL A 402 13.80 -19.50 -28.55
C VAL A 402 12.73 -18.40 -28.39
N GLU A 403 13.08 -17.37 -27.62
CA GLU A 403 12.36 -16.15 -27.20
C GLU A 403 10.82 -16.19 -26.99
N ARG A 404 10.38 -16.27 -25.72
CA ARG A 404 8.99 -16.01 -25.26
C ARG A 404 8.64 -14.51 -25.24
N ARG A 405 8.99 -13.78 -26.29
CA ARG A 405 8.79 -12.33 -26.39
C ARG A 405 7.57 -12.00 -27.24
N TRP A 406 6.68 -11.18 -26.69
CA TRP A 406 5.41 -10.83 -27.30
C TRP A 406 5.25 -9.32 -27.43
N MET A 407 4.50 -8.88 -28.45
CA MET A 407 4.08 -7.49 -28.57
C MET A 407 3.17 -7.09 -27.39
N LEU A 408 3.45 -5.94 -26.79
CA LEU A 408 2.63 -5.34 -25.73
C LEU A 408 1.51 -4.45 -26.29
N ASN A 409 1.54 -4.17 -27.58
CA ASN A 409 0.55 -3.38 -28.30
C ASN A 409 -0.03 -4.22 -29.44
N ASN A 410 -1.22 -3.88 -29.91
CA ASN A 410 -1.77 -4.52 -31.10
C ASN A 410 -1.03 -4.01 -32.35
N LEU A 411 -0.77 -4.91 -33.31
CA LEU A 411 -0.08 -4.59 -34.55
C LEU A 411 -0.85 -3.55 -35.38
N ALA A 412 -0.12 -2.67 -36.06
CA ALA A 412 -0.70 -1.62 -36.92
C ALA A 412 -0.11 -1.57 -38.35
N ALA A 413 0.56 -2.63 -38.79
CA ALA A 413 1.13 -2.72 -40.11
C ALA A 413 0.07 -2.56 -41.22
N THR A 414 0.40 -1.76 -42.23
CA THR A 414 -0.41 -1.54 -43.45
C THR A 414 0.17 -2.23 -44.67
N ASP A 415 1.29 -2.93 -44.52
CA ASP A 415 2.01 -3.63 -45.59
C ASP A 415 2.55 -4.96 -45.08
N TYR A 416 2.81 -5.91 -45.97
CA TYR A 416 3.56 -7.12 -45.62
C TYR A 416 5.06 -6.82 -45.57
N ALA A 417 5.78 -7.53 -44.70
CA ALA A 417 7.21 -7.34 -44.57
C ALA A 417 7.95 -7.65 -45.88
N VAL A 418 9.02 -6.90 -46.15
CA VAL A 418 9.86 -7.09 -47.35
C VAL A 418 10.39 -8.53 -47.38
N GLY A 419 10.25 -9.19 -48.53
CA GLY A 419 10.64 -10.60 -48.71
C GLY A 419 9.58 -11.62 -48.32
N ASN A 420 8.49 -11.19 -47.66
CA ASN A 420 7.38 -12.05 -47.25
C ASN A 420 6.02 -11.53 -47.76
N PRO A 421 5.80 -11.46 -49.08
CA PRO A 421 4.52 -11.04 -49.63
C PRO A 421 3.42 -12.08 -49.35
N HIS A 422 2.17 -11.65 -49.46
CA HIS A 422 1.01 -12.54 -49.39
C HIS A 422 1.11 -13.73 -50.36
N LEU A 423 0.87 -14.95 -49.90
CA LEU A 423 1.09 -16.22 -50.64
C LEU A 423 0.34 -16.34 -51.96
N HIS A 424 -0.80 -15.65 -52.08
CA HIS A 424 -1.62 -15.58 -53.31
C HIS A 424 -1.60 -14.21 -54.00
N GLY A 425 -0.60 -13.37 -53.74
CA GLY A 425 -0.38 -12.10 -54.45
C GLY A 425 -1.41 -11.00 -54.16
N ARG A 426 -2.17 -11.10 -53.07
CA ARG A 426 -3.15 -10.09 -52.67
C ARG A 426 -2.44 -8.94 -51.96
N GLN A 427 -2.85 -7.72 -52.27
CA GLN A 427 -2.37 -6.53 -51.58
C GLN A 427 -3.18 -6.31 -50.31
N LEU A 428 -2.52 -5.83 -49.27
CA LEU A 428 -3.23 -5.41 -48.06
C LEU A 428 -3.95 -4.10 -48.35
N MET A 429 -5.24 -4.02 -48.02
CA MET A 429 -6.08 -2.85 -48.31
C MET A 429 -6.93 -2.47 -47.10
N GLN A 430 -7.24 -1.19 -46.95
CA GLN A 430 -8.28 -0.78 -46.01
C GLN A 430 -9.63 -1.30 -46.50
N GLY A 431 -10.32 -2.11 -45.70
CA GLY A 431 -11.60 -2.67 -46.10
C GLY A 431 -12.73 -1.62 -46.15
N ASP A 432 -13.73 -1.84 -47.00
CA ASP A 432 -14.94 -1.01 -47.11
C ASP A 432 -16.05 -1.42 -46.11
N GLY A 433 -15.89 -2.59 -45.49
CA GLY A 433 -16.79 -3.18 -44.50
C GLY A 433 -17.59 -4.38 -45.02
N VAL A 434 -17.71 -4.60 -46.34
CA VAL A 434 -18.53 -5.67 -46.90
C VAL A 434 -17.68 -6.91 -47.09
N ASN A 435 -17.76 -7.89 -46.17
CA ASN A 435 -16.92 -9.07 -46.31
C ASN A 435 -17.60 -10.37 -45.84
N SER A 436 -18.20 -11.06 -46.81
CA SER A 436 -18.68 -12.45 -46.66
C SER A 436 -17.71 -13.47 -47.26
N VAL A 437 -16.57 -13.01 -47.82
CA VAL A 437 -15.60 -13.85 -48.53
C VAL A 437 -14.33 -14.00 -47.69
N TYR A 438 -13.74 -15.20 -47.71
CA TYR A 438 -12.61 -15.55 -46.82
C TYR A 438 -11.23 -15.24 -47.41
N ASN A 439 -11.14 -14.68 -48.62
CA ASN A 439 -9.92 -14.50 -49.39
C ASN A 439 -9.56 -13.04 -49.64
N THR A 440 -9.84 -12.18 -48.68
CA THR A 440 -9.65 -10.74 -48.74
C THR A 440 -8.64 -10.32 -47.69
N ALA A 441 -7.54 -9.71 -48.12
CA ALA A 441 -6.51 -9.21 -47.24
C ALA A 441 -6.84 -7.76 -46.83
N TYR A 442 -7.70 -7.60 -45.81
CA TYR A 442 -8.13 -6.28 -45.33
C TYR A 442 -7.65 -5.97 -43.92
N TYR A 443 -7.44 -4.67 -43.67
CA TYR A 443 -7.38 -4.08 -42.34
C TYR A 443 -8.50 -3.06 -42.14
N HIS A 444 -8.85 -2.81 -40.87
CA HIS A 444 -9.81 -1.81 -40.45
C HIS A 444 -9.34 -1.08 -39.19
N TYR A 445 -9.76 0.17 -39.04
CA TYR A 445 -9.60 0.90 -37.79
C TYR A 445 -10.58 0.37 -36.74
N PRO A 446 -10.20 0.35 -35.44
CA PRO A 446 -11.14 0.21 -34.34
C PRO A 446 -12.31 1.20 -34.48
N GLU A 447 -13.52 0.79 -34.08
CA GLU A 447 -14.77 1.53 -34.33
C GLU A 447 -15.09 1.84 -35.81
N ARG A 448 -14.30 1.34 -36.77
CA ARG A 448 -14.29 1.80 -38.18
C ARG A 448 -14.04 3.30 -38.31
N LYS A 449 -13.31 3.91 -37.36
CA LYS A 449 -13.01 5.36 -37.33
C LYS A 449 -11.51 5.59 -37.33
N LEU A 450 -11.01 6.27 -38.36
CA LEU A 450 -9.59 6.64 -38.46
C LEU A 450 -9.13 7.44 -37.23
N SER A 451 -9.93 8.41 -36.77
CA SER A 451 -9.62 9.24 -35.61
C SER A 451 -9.43 8.44 -34.32
N THR A 452 -10.14 7.33 -34.16
CA THR A 452 -9.98 6.45 -32.99
C THR A 452 -8.58 5.85 -32.95
N TYR A 453 -8.05 5.42 -34.11
CA TYR A 453 -6.69 4.91 -34.23
C TYR A 453 -5.62 6.01 -34.18
N THR A 454 -5.76 7.08 -34.97
CA THR A 454 -4.71 8.11 -35.07
C THR A 454 -4.45 8.80 -33.73
N ASN A 455 -5.47 8.91 -32.90
CA ASN A 455 -5.33 9.47 -31.56
C ASN A 455 -4.87 8.43 -30.53
N ASN A 456 -4.98 7.12 -30.83
CA ASN A 456 -4.67 6.05 -29.88
C ASN A 456 -3.97 4.88 -30.60
N PRO A 457 -2.74 5.08 -31.11
CA PRO A 457 -2.08 4.12 -32.00
C PRO A 457 -1.85 2.74 -31.36
N ARG A 458 -1.84 2.68 -30.02
CA ARG A 458 -1.71 1.43 -29.24
C ARG A 458 -2.84 0.42 -29.48
N LEU A 459 -4.01 0.89 -29.91
CA LEU A 459 -5.15 0.02 -30.28
C LEU A 459 -4.84 -0.90 -31.46
N GLY A 460 -3.87 -0.53 -32.30
CA GLY A 460 -3.54 -1.24 -33.53
C GLY A 460 -4.68 -1.23 -34.56
N LEU A 461 -4.58 -2.14 -35.51
CA LEU A 461 -5.57 -2.36 -36.57
C LEU A 461 -6.22 -3.74 -36.44
N LEU A 462 -7.37 -3.89 -37.09
CA LEU A 462 -8.15 -5.12 -37.13
C LEU A 462 -8.01 -5.78 -38.51
N TYR A 463 -7.52 -7.01 -38.57
CA TYR A 463 -7.19 -7.70 -39.81
C TYR A 463 -8.15 -8.85 -40.09
N THR A 464 -8.49 -9.12 -41.35
CA THR A 464 -9.06 -10.42 -41.73
C THR A 464 -8.05 -11.54 -41.45
N TRP A 465 -8.53 -12.78 -41.27
CA TRP A 465 -7.60 -13.91 -41.04
C TRP A 465 -6.67 -14.14 -42.24
N ASP A 466 -7.17 -13.89 -43.45
CA ASP A 466 -6.39 -13.92 -44.69
C ASP A 466 -5.26 -12.89 -44.68
N ALA A 467 -5.54 -11.65 -44.23
CA ALA A 467 -4.52 -10.64 -44.03
C ALA A 467 -3.52 -11.05 -42.94
N ALA A 468 -4.01 -11.45 -41.78
CA ALA A 468 -3.18 -11.79 -40.62
C ALA A 468 -2.20 -12.93 -40.94
N THR A 469 -2.64 -13.96 -41.67
CA THR A 469 -1.82 -15.13 -42.01
C THR A 469 -1.04 -15.00 -43.33
N GLY A 470 -1.24 -13.93 -44.09
CA GLY A 470 -0.66 -13.80 -45.43
C GLY A 470 -1.19 -14.82 -46.44
N GLY A 471 -2.44 -15.26 -46.28
CA GLY A 471 -3.12 -16.13 -47.25
C GLY A 471 -3.07 -17.63 -46.96
N LYS A 472 -2.83 -18.04 -45.72
CA LYS A 472 -2.78 -19.45 -45.30
C LYS A 472 -4.04 -20.24 -45.69
N GLY A 473 -5.19 -19.57 -45.76
CA GLY A 473 -6.46 -20.14 -46.21
C GLY A 473 -6.52 -20.54 -47.69
N GLY A 474 -5.47 -20.34 -48.48
CA GLY A 474 -5.45 -20.70 -49.89
C GLY A 474 -6.05 -19.62 -50.81
N LYS A 475 -6.14 -19.92 -52.11
CA LYS A 475 -6.67 -19.00 -53.14
C LYS A 475 -8.09 -18.49 -52.85
N ASN A 476 -8.90 -19.32 -52.21
CA ASN A 476 -10.29 -19.02 -51.84
C ASN A 476 -10.47 -18.75 -50.34
N GLY A 477 -9.38 -18.74 -49.55
CA GLY A 477 -9.43 -18.45 -48.11
C GLY A 477 -10.07 -19.55 -47.26
N ASN A 478 -10.60 -20.61 -47.88
CA ASN A 478 -11.37 -21.67 -47.25
C ASN A 478 -10.70 -23.05 -47.31
N THR A 479 -9.37 -23.10 -47.41
CA THR A 479 -8.63 -24.36 -47.30
C THR A 479 -8.87 -24.97 -45.91
N LEU A 480 -9.20 -26.26 -45.88
CA LEU A 480 -9.36 -27.02 -44.64
C LEU A 480 -7.97 -27.25 -44.03
N ILE A 481 -7.78 -26.75 -42.82
CA ILE A 481 -6.51 -26.76 -42.08
C ILE A 481 -6.81 -27.26 -40.68
N LYS A 482 -5.99 -28.13 -40.12
CA LYS A 482 -6.25 -28.76 -38.82
C LYS A 482 -5.03 -28.62 -37.92
N ASP A 483 -4.81 -27.42 -37.43
CA ASP A 483 -3.65 -27.06 -36.61
C ASP A 483 -4.02 -26.17 -35.41
N ALA A 484 -5.29 -26.22 -35.03
CA ALA A 484 -5.73 -25.81 -33.72
C ALA A 484 -5.09 -26.70 -32.64
N GLU A 485 -4.93 -26.15 -31.44
CA GLU A 485 -4.25 -26.68 -30.25
C GLU A 485 -4.03 -28.21 -30.25
N ASP A 486 -2.78 -28.64 -30.45
CA ASP A 486 -2.31 -30.03 -30.34
C ASP A 486 -1.05 -30.07 -29.46
N VAL A 487 -1.12 -30.81 -28.36
CA VAL A 487 -0.02 -30.95 -27.39
C VAL A 487 1.19 -31.71 -27.93
N ASN A 488 1.03 -32.40 -29.07
CA ASN A 488 2.08 -33.24 -29.66
C ASN A 488 2.66 -32.66 -30.95
N GLN A 489 2.06 -31.60 -31.51
CA GLN A 489 2.49 -30.98 -32.76
C GLN A 489 2.25 -29.47 -32.73
N ASN A 490 3.34 -28.70 -32.76
CA ASN A 490 3.23 -27.27 -33.04
C ASN A 490 3.24 -27.09 -34.56
N PRO A 491 2.27 -26.37 -35.16
CA PRO A 491 2.31 -26.10 -36.60
C PRO A 491 3.53 -25.30 -37.02
N ASP A 492 3.84 -25.38 -38.31
CA ASP A 492 4.83 -24.51 -38.93
C ASP A 492 4.50 -23.03 -38.66
N ARG A 493 5.53 -22.26 -38.30
CA ARG A 493 5.38 -20.83 -38.01
C ARG A 493 4.86 -20.08 -39.23
N VAL A 494 3.95 -19.16 -38.97
CA VAL A 494 3.37 -18.29 -39.99
C VAL A 494 3.78 -16.87 -39.68
N GLN A 495 4.70 -16.31 -40.47
CA GLN A 495 5.04 -14.89 -40.32
C GLN A 495 3.79 -14.02 -40.56
N GLY A 496 3.15 -14.20 -41.71
CA GLY A 496 1.93 -13.46 -42.06
C GLY A 496 2.16 -11.96 -42.09
N ILE A 497 1.27 -11.19 -41.46
CA ILE A 497 1.38 -9.72 -41.37
C ILE A 497 2.47 -9.27 -40.38
N CYS A 498 3.02 -10.18 -39.58
CA CYS A 498 4.02 -9.83 -38.58
C CYS A 498 5.35 -9.38 -39.22
N PRO A 499 6.11 -8.52 -38.54
CA PRO A 499 7.37 -8.04 -39.08
C PRO A 499 8.43 -9.15 -39.21
N ASN A 500 9.50 -8.90 -39.98
CA ASN A 500 10.59 -9.88 -40.12
C ASN A 500 11.21 -10.22 -38.74
N GLY A 501 11.40 -11.52 -38.47
CA GLY A 501 11.84 -12.04 -37.17
C GLY A 501 10.73 -12.19 -36.13
N TRP A 502 9.47 -12.00 -36.56
CA TRP A 502 8.27 -12.21 -35.75
C TRP A 502 7.26 -13.06 -36.52
N HIS A 503 6.42 -13.79 -35.80
CA HIS A 503 5.35 -14.58 -36.38
C HIS A 503 4.01 -14.32 -35.70
N LEU A 504 2.95 -14.62 -36.44
CA LEU A 504 1.61 -14.72 -35.90
C LEU A 504 1.54 -15.99 -35.02
N PRO A 505 1.26 -15.86 -33.71
CA PRO A 505 1.35 -16.99 -32.79
C PRO A 505 0.33 -18.08 -33.12
N SER A 506 0.72 -19.33 -32.95
CA SER A 506 -0.20 -20.47 -33.07
C SER A 506 -1.20 -20.50 -31.91
N ASP A 507 -2.26 -21.29 -32.07
CA ASP A 507 -3.20 -21.60 -30.99
C ASP A 507 -2.49 -22.23 -29.77
N TRP A 508 -1.44 -23.03 -30.01
CA TRP A 508 -0.64 -23.62 -28.94
C TRP A 508 0.19 -22.57 -28.18
N GLU A 509 0.87 -21.67 -28.90
CA GLU A 509 1.69 -20.63 -28.26
C GLU A 509 0.87 -19.66 -27.41
N TRP A 510 -0.38 -19.38 -27.80
CA TRP A 510 -1.32 -18.66 -26.95
C TRP A 510 -1.67 -19.44 -25.68
N THR A 511 -1.90 -20.76 -25.77
CA THR A 511 -2.12 -21.59 -24.59
C THR A 511 -0.91 -21.60 -23.66
N GLU A 512 0.32 -21.65 -24.20
CA GLU A 512 1.53 -21.55 -23.39
C GLU A 512 1.60 -20.22 -22.62
N LEU A 513 1.22 -19.11 -23.27
CA LEU A 513 1.12 -17.81 -22.62
C LEU A 513 0.04 -17.78 -21.53
N GLU A 514 -1.14 -18.37 -21.79
CA GLU A 514 -2.21 -18.49 -20.81
C GLU A 514 -1.75 -19.28 -19.57
N ILE A 515 -1.05 -20.40 -19.77
CA ILE A 515 -0.50 -21.22 -18.67
C ILE A 515 0.50 -20.43 -17.84
N GLU A 516 1.43 -19.71 -18.48
CA GLU A 516 2.39 -18.83 -17.80
C GLU A 516 1.68 -17.77 -16.94
N TYR A 517 0.68 -17.10 -17.51
CA TYR A 517 -0.11 -16.10 -16.81
C TYR A 517 -0.94 -16.67 -15.66
N ASN A 518 -1.42 -17.90 -15.79
CA ASN A 518 -2.23 -18.55 -14.77
C ASN A 518 -1.40 -19.00 -13.55
N VAL A 519 -0.13 -19.34 -13.75
CA VAL A 519 0.80 -19.73 -12.67
C VAL A 519 1.47 -18.51 -12.04
N ASN A 520 1.81 -17.48 -12.84
CA ASN A 520 2.59 -16.33 -12.40
C ASN A 520 1.82 -15.00 -12.55
N THR A 521 0.53 -15.00 -12.22
CA THR A 521 -0.36 -13.83 -12.42
C THR A 521 0.17 -12.58 -11.70
N SER A 522 0.65 -12.75 -10.46
CA SER A 522 1.18 -11.68 -9.61
C SER A 522 2.48 -11.06 -10.13
N LYS A 523 3.20 -11.77 -11.00
CA LYS A 523 4.40 -11.23 -11.65
C LYS A 523 4.05 -10.19 -12.71
N TYR A 524 2.94 -10.36 -13.42
CA TYR A 524 2.57 -9.55 -14.58
C TYR A 524 1.36 -8.64 -14.35
N SER A 525 0.80 -8.62 -13.14
CA SER A 525 -0.40 -7.87 -12.77
C SER A 525 -0.45 -7.58 -11.27
N SER A 526 -1.40 -6.74 -10.86
CA SER A 526 -1.74 -6.49 -9.46
C SER A 526 -2.61 -7.58 -8.80
N LEU A 527 -2.89 -8.69 -9.48
CA LEU A 527 -3.69 -9.81 -8.97
C LEU A 527 -2.82 -10.90 -8.34
N PRO A 528 -3.31 -11.63 -7.32
CA PRO A 528 -2.64 -12.85 -6.87
C PRO A 528 -2.61 -13.92 -7.96
N ASP A 529 -1.71 -14.90 -7.83
CA ASP A 529 -1.60 -16.02 -8.78
C ASP A 529 -2.93 -16.78 -8.92
N ALA A 530 -3.45 -16.79 -10.14
CA ALA A 530 -4.80 -17.24 -10.46
C ALA A 530 -5.01 -18.73 -10.18
N ASN A 531 -3.99 -19.56 -10.50
CA ASN A 531 -3.96 -21.00 -10.26
C ASN A 531 -5.24 -21.76 -10.69
N GLY A 532 -5.90 -21.26 -11.73
CA GLY A 532 -7.12 -21.85 -12.29
C GLY A 532 -6.83 -23.03 -13.22
N THR A 533 -7.88 -23.73 -13.66
CA THR A 533 -7.76 -24.84 -14.61
C THR A 533 -7.82 -24.32 -16.05
N ILE A 534 -6.76 -24.55 -16.83
CA ILE A 534 -6.74 -24.33 -18.28
C ILE A 534 -6.86 -25.67 -19.00
N THR A 535 -8.07 -25.97 -19.49
CA THR A 535 -8.31 -27.21 -20.25
C THR A 535 -7.86 -27.02 -21.70
N ILE A 536 -6.99 -27.89 -22.18
CA ILE A 536 -6.46 -27.90 -23.55
C ILE A 536 -7.46 -28.52 -24.51
N GLY A 537 -7.59 -27.97 -25.71
CA GLY A 537 -8.39 -28.50 -26.81
C GLY A 537 -9.86 -28.11 -26.77
N VAL A 538 -10.35 -27.59 -25.64
CA VAL A 538 -11.73 -27.11 -25.48
C VAL A 538 -11.84 -25.68 -26.02
N GLY A 539 -12.98 -25.34 -26.63
CA GLY A 539 -13.29 -23.97 -27.05
C GLY A 539 -14.76 -23.65 -26.87
N GLY A 540 -15.11 -22.37 -27.05
CA GLY A 540 -16.45 -21.84 -26.78
C GLY A 540 -16.78 -21.68 -25.29
N HIS A 541 -15.76 -21.70 -24.42
CA HIS A 541 -15.88 -21.56 -22.98
C HIS A 541 -14.71 -20.74 -22.42
N GLU A 542 -14.97 -20.06 -21.30
CA GLU A 542 -13.94 -19.42 -20.48
C GLU A 542 -12.95 -20.47 -19.95
N ARG A 543 -11.65 -20.18 -20.04
CA ARG A 543 -10.55 -20.98 -19.51
C ARG A 543 -9.91 -20.25 -18.35
N GLY A 544 -9.55 -20.98 -17.30
CA GLY A 544 -9.00 -20.46 -16.05
C GLY A 544 -9.94 -19.52 -15.30
N THR A 545 -9.38 -18.53 -14.60
CA THR A 545 -10.11 -17.72 -13.60
C THR A 545 -9.87 -16.23 -13.71
N THR A 546 -8.73 -15.69 -13.26
CA THR A 546 -8.46 -14.23 -13.21
C THR A 546 -7.28 -13.81 -14.08
N HIS A 547 -6.60 -14.76 -14.71
CA HIS A 547 -5.41 -14.52 -15.53
C HIS A 547 -5.73 -13.74 -16.83
N GLY A 548 -6.97 -13.81 -17.33
CA GLY A 548 -7.44 -12.98 -18.44
C GLY A 548 -7.51 -11.50 -18.05
N TRP A 549 -8.06 -11.16 -16.88
CA TRP A 549 -8.02 -9.79 -16.34
C TRP A 549 -6.59 -9.29 -16.12
N ALA A 550 -5.68 -10.17 -15.71
CA ALA A 550 -4.25 -9.85 -15.59
C ALA A 550 -3.57 -9.51 -16.92
N MET A 551 -4.16 -9.87 -18.07
CA MET A 551 -3.64 -9.52 -19.40
C MET A 551 -4.29 -8.25 -19.98
N ILE A 552 -5.48 -7.89 -19.51
CA ILE A 552 -6.24 -6.73 -19.99
C ILE A 552 -5.65 -5.44 -19.41
N ASP A 553 -5.55 -4.44 -20.27
CA ASP A 553 -5.15 -3.10 -19.89
C ASP A 553 -6.11 -2.54 -18.83
N PRO A 554 -5.59 -1.92 -17.77
CA PRO A 554 -6.45 -1.48 -16.70
C PRO A 554 -7.31 -0.26 -17.02
N CYS A 555 -6.91 0.57 -17.98
CA CYS A 555 -7.71 1.73 -18.36
C CYS A 555 -8.77 1.33 -19.41
N PRO A 556 -10.01 1.89 -19.33
CA PRO A 556 -11.03 1.72 -20.36
C PRO A 556 -10.50 2.01 -21.76
N SER A 557 -10.98 1.33 -22.80
CA SER A 557 -10.57 1.69 -24.17
C SER A 557 -10.88 3.18 -24.45
N PRO A 558 -10.05 3.88 -25.26
CA PRO A 558 -10.21 5.31 -25.48
C PRO A 558 -11.63 5.74 -25.87
N GLY A 559 -12.16 6.75 -25.18
CA GLY A 559 -13.53 7.25 -25.38
C GLY A 559 -14.63 6.40 -24.74
N GLN A 560 -14.29 5.34 -24.01
CA GLN A 560 -15.24 4.49 -23.30
C GLN A 560 -15.16 4.73 -21.80
N THR A 561 -16.30 4.63 -21.12
CA THR A 561 -16.39 4.78 -19.65
C THR A 561 -16.53 3.45 -18.93
N LEU A 562 -16.77 2.36 -19.66
CA LEU A 562 -16.90 1.02 -19.11
C LEU A 562 -15.53 0.55 -18.55
N PRO A 563 -15.43 0.26 -17.24
CA PRO A 563 -14.21 -0.28 -16.67
C PRO A 563 -13.91 -1.66 -17.28
N PRO A 564 -12.68 -1.93 -17.75
CA PRO A 564 -12.33 -3.18 -18.41
C PRO A 564 -12.07 -4.33 -17.41
N ASN A 565 -12.09 -4.06 -16.10
CA ASN A 565 -11.60 -4.94 -15.02
C ASN A 565 -10.16 -5.45 -15.22
N GLY A 566 -9.41 -4.85 -16.15
CA GLY A 566 -8.01 -5.17 -16.41
C GLY A 566 -7.11 -4.81 -15.23
N GLN A 567 -6.09 -5.61 -15.02
CA GLN A 567 -5.14 -5.50 -13.92
C GLN A 567 -3.69 -5.67 -14.39
N SER A 568 -3.46 -5.70 -15.71
CA SER A 568 -2.12 -5.87 -16.29
C SER A 568 -1.17 -4.81 -15.77
N ASN A 569 0.06 -5.22 -15.42
CA ASN A 569 1.15 -4.30 -15.16
C ASN A 569 1.32 -3.37 -16.36
N ILE A 570 1.35 -2.08 -16.07
CA ILE A 570 1.49 -1.06 -17.09
C ILE A 570 2.91 -1.02 -17.67
N ILE A 571 3.01 -0.49 -18.88
CA ILE A 571 4.31 -0.13 -19.44
C ILE A 571 4.95 0.91 -18.52
N SER A 572 6.15 0.63 -18.03
CA SER A 572 6.93 1.51 -17.14
C SER A 572 8.42 1.27 -17.36
N ASN A 573 9.27 2.07 -16.70
CA ASN A 573 10.71 1.87 -16.62
C ASN A 573 11.16 1.35 -15.24
N ASP A 574 10.22 0.96 -14.39
CA ASP A 574 10.47 0.48 -13.03
C ASP A 574 11.08 -0.94 -13.08
N PRO A 575 12.33 -1.13 -12.60
CA PRO A 575 12.99 -2.43 -12.65
C PRO A 575 12.32 -3.49 -11.76
N SER A 576 11.47 -3.09 -10.81
CA SER A 576 10.76 -4.02 -9.93
C SER A 576 9.46 -4.59 -10.55
N ILE A 577 8.99 -4.01 -11.66
CA ILE A 577 7.70 -4.35 -12.27
C ILE A 577 7.94 -4.98 -13.65
N ALA A 578 7.64 -6.27 -13.80
CA ALA A 578 7.67 -6.91 -15.11
C ALA A 578 6.55 -6.36 -16.02
N PRO A 579 6.79 -6.18 -17.33
CA PRO A 579 5.77 -5.70 -18.25
C PRO A 579 4.61 -6.69 -18.34
N GLY A 580 3.38 -6.20 -18.21
CA GLY A 580 2.18 -6.99 -18.48
C GLY A 580 1.80 -6.99 -19.96
N MET A 581 0.76 -7.73 -20.35
CA MET A 581 0.34 -7.86 -21.74
C MET A 581 -0.40 -6.61 -22.23
N ASN A 582 -0.99 -5.79 -21.37
CA ASN A 582 -1.57 -4.49 -21.74
C ASN A 582 -2.59 -4.58 -22.89
N ILE A 583 -3.52 -5.53 -22.84
CA ILE A 583 -4.53 -5.76 -23.89
C ILE A 583 -5.65 -4.72 -23.82
N LEU A 584 -5.75 -3.86 -24.83
CA LEU A 584 -6.89 -2.96 -25.02
C LEU A 584 -8.07 -3.70 -25.67
N LEU A 585 -9.28 -3.44 -25.17
CA LEU A 585 -10.54 -4.02 -25.66
C LEU A 585 -11.00 -3.34 -26.97
N ALA A 586 -10.24 -3.55 -28.05
CA ALA A 586 -10.40 -2.89 -29.35
C ALA A 586 -11.64 -3.34 -30.16
N GLY A 587 -12.44 -4.28 -29.64
CA GLY A 587 -13.63 -4.81 -30.32
C GLY A 587 -13.28 -5.63 -31.56
N MET A 588 -14.23 -5.64 -32.50
CA MET A 588 -14.06 -6.27 -33.81
C MET A 588 -14.84 -5.55 -34.90
N VAL A 589 -14.50 -5.85 -36.16
CA VAL A 589 -15.37 -5.57 -37.30
C VAL A 589 -15.84 -6.88 -37.93
N TYR A 590 -17.16 -7.00 -38.08
CA TYR A 590 -17.80 -8.18 -38.65
C TYR A 590 -19.10 -7.77 -39.36
N ASN A 591 -19.38 -8.34 -40.53
CA ASN A 591 -20.57 -8.03 -41.33
C ASN A 591 -20.85 -6.53 -41.49
N SER A 592 -19.84 -5.75 -41.88
CA SER A 592 -19.94 -4.29 -42.05
C SER A 592 -20.23 -3.48 -40.79
N ALA A 593 -20.17 -4.08 -39.60
CA ALA A 593 -20.42 -3.40 -38.33
C ALA A 593 -19.18 -3.46 -37.43
N SER A 594 -18.90 -2.35 -36.75
CA SER A 594 -18.04 -2.39 -35.57
C SER A 594 -18.87 -2.92 -34.40
N ASN A 595 -18.32 -3.85 -33.64
CA ASN A 595 -19.00 -4.44 -32.48
C ASN A 595 -18.06 -4.44 -31.27
N PHE A 596 -18.64 -4.26 -30.09
CA PHE A 596 -18.02 -4.51 -28.79
C PHE A 596 -16.73 -3.74 -28.46
N TYR A 597 -16.50 -2.60 -29.12
CA TYR A 597 -15.38 -1.73 -28.75
C TYR A 597 -15.54 -1.24 -27.30
N GLY A 598 -14.51 -1.39 -26.48
CA GLY A 598 -14.55 -1.14 -25.03
C GLY A 598 -15.04 -2.30 -24.18
N GLU A 599 -15.64 -3.34 -24.78
CA GLU A 599 -16.23 -4.46 -24.04
C GLU A 599 -15.42 -5.75 -24.20
N ASN A 600 -14.91 -6.04 -25.40
CA ASN A 600 -14.06 -7.19 -25.64
C ASN A 600 -13.03 -6.94 -26.74
N VAL A 601 -12.07 -7.85 -26.87
CA VAL A 601 -11.21 -7.95 -28.04
C VAL A 601 -11.05 -9.41 -28.42
N TYR A 602 -10.97 -9.64 -29.73
CA TYR A 602 -10.51 -10.91 -30.27
C TYR A 602 -9.14 -10.69 -30.91
N ILE A 603 -8.24 -11.63 -30.70
CA ILE A 603 -6.90 -11.62 -31.26
C ILE A 603 -6.74 -12.87 -32.12
N TRP A 604 -6.30 -12.69 -33.36
CA TRP A 604 -6.08 -13.80 -34.27
C TRP A 604 -4.91 -14.68 -33.81
N THR A 605 -5.09 -15.98 -34.01
CA THR A 605 -3.98 -16.95 -34.04
C THR A 605 -3.70 -17.34 -35.50
N ALA A 606 -2.53 -17.93 -35.75
CA ALA A 606 -2.21 -18.51 -37.05
C ALA A 606 -2.95 -19.83 -37.33
N SER A 607 -3.65 -20.38 -36.35
CA SER A 607 -4.29 -21.71 -36.44
C SER A 607 -5.73 -21.64 -36.95
N ALA A 608 -6.16 -22.75 -37.54
CA ALA A 608 -7.52 -22.96 -37.98
C ALA A 608 -8.07 -24.31 -37.51
N THR A 609 -9.40 -24.40 -37.49
CA THR A 609 -10.12 -25.59 -37.03
C THR A 609 -10.43 -26.52 -38.20
N ASN A 610 -10.97 -27.70 -37.88
CA ASN A 610 -11.54 -28.64 -38.85
C ASN A 610 -12.76 -28.11 -39.65
N ASN A 611 -13.00 -26.79 -39.66
CA ASN A 611 -13.95 -26.09 -40.49
C ASN A 611 -13.23 -25.12 -41.45
N SER A 612 -13.50 -25.25 -42.74
CA SER A 612 -12.94 -24.40 -43.80
C SER A 612 -13.29 -22.91 -43.70
N SER A 613 -14.35 -22.52 -42.98
CA SER A 613 -14.76 -21.12 -42.85
C SER A 613 -14.34 -20.45 -41.55
N SER A 614 -13.81 -21.21 -40.59
CA SER A 614 -13.44 -20.71 -39.25
C SER A 614 -11.93 -20.77 -39.03
N ALA A 615 -11.46 -19.88 -38.17
CA ALA A 615 -10.10 -19.88 -37.63
C ALA A 615 -10.16 -19.75 -36.10
N VAL A 616 -9.02 -19.87 -35.43
CA VAL A 616 -8.96 -19.76 -33.96
C VAL A 616 -8.59 -18.34 -33.56
N SER A 617 -9.30 -17.79 -32.58
CA SER A 617 -8.97 -16.52 -31.93
C SER A 617 -8.96 -16.65 -30.40
N ARG A 618 -8.30 -15.71 -29.74
CA ARG A 618 -8.36 -15.50 -28.28
C ARG A 618 -9.23 -14.31 -27.95
N GLY A 619 -10.23 -14.52 -27.09
CA GLY A 619 -11.17 -13.53 -26.62
C GLY A 619 -10.85 -13.08 -25.19
N PHE A 620 -10.90 -11.78 -24.97
CA PHE A 620 -10.78 -11.13 -23.67
C PHE A 620 -11.98 -10.21 -23.47
N TYR A 621 -12.59 -10.20 -22.28
CA TYR A 621 -13.84 -9.48 -22.01
C TYR A 621 -13.74 -8.72 -20.69
N TYR A 622 -14.44 -7.59 -20.59
CA TYR A 622 -14.50 -6.84 -19.35
C TYR A 622 -15.14 -7.63 -18.19
N TYR A 623 -16.08 -8.54 -18.49
CA TYR A 623 -16.85 -9.27 -17.47
C TYR A 623 -16.37 -10.71 -17.21
N MET A 624 -15.34 -11.19 -17.92
CA MET A 624 -14.81 -12.55 -17.79
C MET A 624 -13.36 -12.47 -17.34
N GLY A 625 -13.04 -13.14 -16.24
CA GLY A 625 -11.70 -13.08 -15.66
C GLY A 625 -10.70 -13.98 -16.37
N GLY A 626 -11.18 -15.03 -17.04
CA GLY A 626 -10.39 -15.96 -17.84
C GLY A 626 -10.27 -15.51 -19.30
N THR A 627 -9.77 -16.41 -20.14
CA THR A 627 -9.63 -16.22 -21.59
C THR A 627 -10.62 -17.12 -22.32
N ASP A 628 -11.13 -16.67 -23.46
CA ASP A 628 -12.03 -17.49 -24.29
C ASP A 628 -11.32 -17.92 -25.57
N ARG A 629 -11.43 -19.20 -25.92
CA ARG A 629 -10.93 -19.74 -27.17
C ARG A 629 -12.08 -19.88 -28.15
N ARG A 630 -12.10 -19.06 -29.20
CA ARG A 630 -13.21 -18.97 -30.16
C ARG A 630 -12.86 -19.47 -31.55
N TYR A 631 -13.92 -19.78 -32.30
CA TYR A 631 -13.85 -20.25 -33.69
C TYR A 631 -14.59 -19.34 -34.68
N PRO A 632 -14.28 -18.03 -34.69
CA PRO A 632 -14.98 -17.10 -35.56
C PRO A 632 -14.74 -17.36 -37.04
N ALA A 633 -15.59 -16.76 -37.88
CA ALA A 633 -15.42 -16.80 -39.33
C ALA A 633 -14.12 -16.08 -39.75
N ARG A 634 -13.41 -16.64 -40.74
CA ARG A 634 -12.14 -16.09 -41.27
C ARG A 634 -12.27 -14.70 -41.87
N SER A 635 -13.50 -14.29 -42.24
CA SER A 635 -13.82 -12.95 -42.72
C SER A 635 -13.93 -11.90 -41.62
N GLY A 636 -14.00 -12.30 -40.35
CA GLY A 636 -13.97 -11.38 -39.21
C GLY A 636 -12.67 -10.60 -39.14
N GLN A 637 -12.72 -9.38 -38.61
CA GLN A 637 -11.55 -8.53 -38.47
C GLN A 637 -11.20 -8.32 -37.01
N TYR A 638 -10.03 -8.83 -36.62
CA TYR A 638 -9.57 -8.93 -35.24
C TYR A 638 -8.15 -8.41 -35.08
N SER A 639 -7.78 -8.09 -33.85
CA SER A 639 -6.43 -7.61 -33.54
C SER A 639 -5.39 -8.69 -33.80
N VAL A 640 -4.14 -8.29 -34.01
CA VAL A 640 -2.99 -9.19 -34.11
C VAL A 640 -1.95 -8.77 -33.08
N ARG A 641 -1.33 -9.75 -32.43
CA ARG A 641 -0.12 -9.57 -31.63
C ARG A 641 0.88 -10.63 -32.02
N CYS A 642 2.07 -10.19 -32.41
CA CYS A 642 3.12 -11.08 -32.88
C CYS A 642 3.99 -11.56 -31.73
N LYS A 643 4.56 -12.75 -31.92
CA LYS A 643 5.60 -13.34 -31.06
C LYS A 643 6.92 -13.36 -31.82
N LYS A 644 8.02 -13.15 -31.12
CA LYS A 644 9.36 -13.13 -31.72
C LYS A 644 9.85 -14.56 -32.00
N ASP A 645 10.64 -14.72 -33.06
CA ASP A 645 11.15 -16.03 -33.52
C ASP A 645 12.20 -16.68 -32.60
#